data_AF-A0A7X6WRG8-F1
#
_entry.id   AF-A0A7X6WRG8-F1
#
_cell.length_a   1.000
_cell.length_b   1.000
_cell.length_c   1.000
_cell.angle_alpha   90.00
_cell.angle_beta   90.00
_cell.angle_gamma   90.00
#
_symmetry.space_group_name_H-M   'P 1'
#
loop_
_entity.id
_entity.type
_entity.pdbx_description
1 polymer ?
#
loop_
_entity_poly.entity_id
_entity_poly.type
_entity_poly.pdbx_seq_one_letter_code
_entity_poly.pdbx_strand_id
1 'polypeptide(L)'
;MSQKIATILFFLTLIFISFPLSSQAYCEDGSESSIEQYGITWTFDKEYQCGQFVNGDYWVVDEGSGVNVISVYPRMAIANKSDLELNPSGYLWYDNISEYWCISSLKGSCSGYNWRKYDSNPEGLYEWYIDDLHKVDRPDRAVEIGNATRTFSNAQQNGYYDNNDFFMAAGSSLREYDHGPYVISGEEYNGKPAYELGRILHGSMLNPGVGTQSYDSKTSSFDLAGAVEFPFLIGADKSLVSSISQIKAECDMGIQGPGAYDWTGACDPFYSGRPMIKTATVLTIVNSAPESGTFRPAFNGNIKNYYREADINSDLIKNLTPTPNAPQNIAYYERGLQRPWLMHLSDAVARSMHPRLNMFDYHETIFSFLKDAYLLTLLDIPDKNNLINLLIQNGIDTYGLVTNGWGSSAVSKNQVLFACSLLGDINMCNIYLDGTSKTSFREDWMTYYPQEGTSNLLSSVVAGNDVKPFKVGWTGEGVLWRQDPGSASEQEHLHPSEWSRLQTEAGYIGGGCKHESYRNINSANWPGIAMVALSLGGREKWNHDVYFDYTDRWMLENFFGEHSAEMLEYCNSTGGTYQSAGSAFATEMWHAYRKNFGCVYTDFDSITDSRIYECAGLTFSCNDISDCSDYPNQMALEYDACSL
;
A
#
# COMPACT_ATOMS: atom_id res chain seq x y z
N MET A 1 -32.42 40.47 -63.62
CA MET A 1 -33.37 40.30 -62.49
C MET A 1 -32.65 39.46 -61.44
N SER A 2 -32.07 40.06 -60.38
CA SER A 2 -32.75 40.51 -59.13
C SER A 2 -33.39 39.30 -58.43
N GLN A 3 -33.16 38.90 -57.17
CA GLN A 3 -32.58 39.51 -55.95
C GLN A 3 -32.53 38.41 -54.85
N LYS A 4 -31.54 38.47 -53.92
CA LYS A 4 -31.59 38.19 -52.45
C LYS A 4 -32.03 36.77 -51.98
N ILE A 5 -31.44 36.09 -50.99
CA ILE A 5 -31.33 36.35 -49.53
C ILE A 5 -30.34 35.28 -48.99
N ALA A 6 -29.15 35.63 -48.47
CA ALA A 6 -28.76 35.92 -47.08
C ALA A 6 -28.84 34.75 -46.06
N THR A 7 -27.65 34.20 -45.76
CA THR A 7 -27.06 33.84 -44.45
C THR A 7 -27.98 33.45 -43.28
N ILE A 8 -27.87 32.20 -42.82
CA ILE A 8 -28.13 31.80 -41.42
C ILE A 8 -26.92 31.00 -40.93
N LEU A 9 -26.01 31.68 -40.21
CA LEU A 9 -25.03 31.07 -39.32
C LEU A 9 -25.79 30.60 -38.06
N PHE A 10 -25.70 29.31 -37.74
CA PHE A 10 -26.14 28.78 -36.45
C PHE A 10 -25.08 29.13 -35.39
N PHE A 11 -25.33 30.17 -34.61
CA PHE A 11 -24.63 30.43 -33.35
C PHE A 11 -25.19 29.48 -32.28
N LEU A 12 -24.47 28.40 -32.00
CA LEU A 12 -24.63 27.63 -30.76
C LEU A 12 -23.61 28.20 -29.76
N THR A 13 -24.04 29.22 -29.03
CA THR A 13 -23.36 29.66 -27.80
C THR A 13 -23.48 28.53 -26.77
N LEU A 14 -22.43 27.73 -26.65
CA LEU A 14 -22.17 26.91 -25.47
C LEU A 14 -21.99 27.86 -24.28
N ILE A 15 -23.01 27.93 -23.43
CA ILE A 15 -22.88 28.45 -22.08
C ILE A 15 -22.01 27.45 -21.34
N PHE A 16 -20.71 27.73 -21.24
CA PHE A 16 -19.86 27.13 -20.23
C PHE A 16 -20.43 27.54 -18.88
N ILE A 17 -21.20 26.63 -18.27
CA ILE A 17 -21.42 26.66 -16.83
C ILE A 17 -20.08 26.26 -16.23
N SER A 18 -19.22 27.25 -16.01
CA SER A 18 -18.08 27.15 -15.12
C SER A 18 -18.62 26.77 -13.75
N PHE A 19 -18.57 25.48 -13.43
CA PHE A 19 -18.51 25.08 -12.05
C PHE A 19 -17.29 25.78 -11.46
N PRO A 20 -17.42 26.57 -10.38
CA PRO A 20 -16.25 27.06 -9.69
C PRO A 20 -15.50 25.81 -9.21
N LEU A 21 -14.35 25.55 -9.81
CA LEU A 21 -13.29 24.82 -9.12
C LEU A 21 -13.19 25.51 -7.76
N SER A 22 -13.47 24.77 -6.69
CA SER A 22 -13.17 25.17 -5.33
C SER A 22 -11.77 25.77 -5.34
N SER A 23 -11.63 27.02 -4.91
CA SER A 23 -10.35 27.70 -4.82
C SER A 23 -9.45 26.89 -3.89
N GLN A 24 -8.67 26.00 -4.47
CA GLN A 24 -7.55 25.40 -3.78
C GLN A 24 -6.60 26.57 -3.58
N ALA A 25 -6.43 27.00 -2.32
CA ALA A 25 -5.61 28.15 -1.98
C ALA A 25 -4.22 27.93 -2.56
N TYR A 26 -3.95 28.55 -3.70
CA TYR A 26 -2.60 28.76 -4.18
C TYR A 26 -1.98 29.74 -3.18
N CYS A 27 -0.72 29.60 -2.80
CA CYS A 27 -0.02 30.67 -2.09
C CYS A 27 0.11 31.88 -3.03
N GLU A 28 -0.99 32.59 -3.30
CA GLU A 28 -1.13 33.60 -4.37
C GLU A 28 -0.16 34.78 -4.18
N ASP A 29 0.13 35.10 -2.92
CA ASP A 29 1.04 36.18 -2.55
C ASP A 29 2.41 35.69 -2.04
N GLY A 30 2.67 34.37 -2.14
CA GLY A 30 3.91 33.75 -1.67
C GLY A 30 3.98 33.56 -0.15
N SER A 31 2.97 33.97 0.61
CA SER A 31 2.84 33.71 2.04
C SER A 31 1.39 33.49 2.47
N GLU A 32 1.16 32.57 3.41
CA GLU A 32 -0.19 32.22 3.88
C GLU A 32 -0.19 31.96 5.39
N SER A 33 -1.34 32.21 6.04
CA SER A 33 -1.57 31.83 7.46
C SER A 33 -2.26 30.47 7.61
N SER A 34 -2.67 29.85 6.50
CA SER A 34 -3.17 28.49 6.46
C SER A 34 -2.99 27.86 5.08
N ILE A 35 -2.74 26.56 5.03
CA ILE A 35 -2.63 25.79 3.79
C ILE A 35 -3.63 24.64 3.83
N GLU A 36 -4.40 24.46 2.76
CA GLU A 36 -5.32 23.32 2.61
C GLU A 36 -4.92 22.42 1.45
N GLN A 37 -4.82 21.11 1.71
CA GLN A 37 -4.56 20.09 0.72
C GLN A 37 -5.41 18.84 1.01
N TYR A 38 -6.22 18.42 0.03
CA TYR A 38 -7.04 17.21 0.10
C TYR A 38 -7.96 17.10 1.33
N GLY A 39 -8.50 18.23 1.79
CA GLY A 39 -9.37 18.33 2.97
C GLY A 39 -8.63 18.33 4.31
N ILE A 40 -7.29 18.41 4.28
CA ILE A 40 -6.45 18.66 5.45
C ILE A 40 -6.01 20.12 5.42
N THR A 41 -6.28 20.87 6.49
CA THR A 41 -5.90 22.27 6.62
C THR A 41 -4.94 22.44 7.78
N TRP A 42 -3.73 22.93 7.53
CA TRP A 42 -2.80 23.40 8.56
C TRP A 42 -3.01 24.90 8.76
N THR A 43 -3.16 25.32 10.01
CA THR A 43 -3.25 26.75 10.37
C THR A 43 -2.01 27.14 11.16
N PHE A 44 -1.44 28.29 10.84
CA PHE A 44 -0.25 28.84 11.47
C PHE A 44 -0.59 30.03 12.37
N ASP A 45 0.32 30.44 13.24
CA ASP A 45 0.12 31.59 14.14
C ASP A 45 0.23 32.95 13.46
N LYS A 46 0.87 33.01 12.28
CA LYS A 46 1.02 34.17 11.41
C LYS A 46 1.12 33.71 9.95
N GLU A 47 1.26 34.65 9.03
CA GLU A 47 1.61 34.35 7.65
C GLU A 47 3.07 33.87 7.56
N TYR A 48 3.30 32.80 6.81
CA TYR A 48 4.63 32.28 6.48
C TYR A 48 4.79 32.18 4.97
N GLN A 49 6.00 32.42 4.48
CA GLN A 49 6.31 32.20 3.06
C GLN A 49 6.09 30.73 2.69
N CYS A 50 5.37 30.46 1.60
CA CYS A 50 5.01 29.12 1.17
C CYS A 50 4.99 28.95 -0.35
N GLY A 51 4.95 27.69 -0.76
CA GLY A 51 4.80 27.28 -2.15
C GLY A 51 4.70 25.77 -2.27
N GLN A 52 4.91 25.25 -3.47
CA GLN A 52 4.79 23.81 -3.76
C GLN A 52 6.07 23.24 -4.34
N PHE A 53 6.31 21.96 -4.08
CA PHE A 53 7.26 21.13 -4.81
C PHE A 53 6.67 20.70 -6.16
N VAL A 54 7.49 20.09 -7.02
CA VAL A 54 7.07 19.60 -8.35
C VAL A 54 5.91 18.61 -8.29
N ASN A 55 5.78 17.83 -7.21
CA ASN A 55 4.68 16.88 -7.03
C ASN A 55 3.38 17.52 -6.50
N GLY A 56 3.39 18.82 -6.21
CA GLY A 56 2.25 19.59 -5.68
C GLY A 56 2.12 19.61 -4.16
N ASP A 57 3.00 18.92 -3.41
CA ASP A 57 3.03 19.03 -1.94
C ASP A 57 3.58 20.38 -1.50
N TYR A 58 3.12 20.87 -0.35
CA TYR A 58 3.46 22.19 0.14
C TYR A 58 4.76 22.23 0.94
N TRP A 59 5.46 23.36 0.80
CA TRP A 59 6.52 23.79 1.73
C TRP A 59 6.18 25.12 2.38
N VAL A 60 6.75 25.33 3.57
CA VAL A 60 6.69 26.59 4.33
C VAL A 60 8.09 26.94 4.84
N VAL A 61 8.49 28.20 4.71
CA VAL A 61 9.82 28.67 5.13
C VAL A 61 9.84 28.96 6.64
N ASP A 62 10.83 28.37 7.30
CA ASP A 62 11.28 28.75 8.62
C ASP A 62 12.33 29.87 8.51
N GLU A 63 11.97 31.09 8.93
CA GLU A 63 12.86 32.27 8.95
C GLU A 63 13.91 32.23 10.08
N GLY A 64 14.01 31.13 10.82
CA GLY A 64 15.01 30.86 11.86
C GLY A 64 14.44 30.75 13.29
N SER A 65 13.12 30.86 13.45
CA SER A 65 12.44 30.76 14.75
C SER A 65 11.53 29.54 14.88
N GLY A 66 11.44 28.72 13.83
CA GLY A 66 10.43 27.70 13.63
C GLY A 66 9.13 28.24 13.03
N VAL A 67 8.35 27.34 12.44
CA VAL A 67 6.97 27.54 12.00
C VAL A 67 6.05 26.97 13.06
N ASN A 68 5.20 27.82 13.64
CA ASN A 68 4.27 27.42 14.68
C ASN A 68 2.92 27.03 14.06
N VAL A 69 2.66 25.73 13.99
CA VAL A 69 1.39 25.18 13.51
C VAL A 69 0.42 25.17 14.69
N ILE A 70 -0.61 26.01 14.65
CA ILE A 70 -1.54 26.17 15.77
C ILE A 70 -2.64 25.10 15.78
N SER A 71 -3.03 24.61 14.61
CA SER A 71 -4.04 23.56 14.48
C SER A 71 -3.95 22.85 13.15
N VAL A 72 -4.44 21.61 13.13
CA VAL A 72 -4.73 20.86 11.91
C VAL A 72 -6.20 20.48 11.92
N TYR A 73 -6.86 20.65 10.78
CA TYR A 73 -8.21 20.15 10.53
C TYR A 73 -8.19 19.03 9.49
N PRO A 74 -8.93 17.92 9.69
CA PRO A 74 -9.59 17.56 10.94
C PRO A 74 -8.56 17.34 12.06
N ARG A 75 -8.93 17.76 13.27
CA ARG A 75 -8.06 17.59 14.45
C ARG A 75 -7.99 16.12 14.86
N MET A 76 -6.91 15.73 15.51
CA MET A 76 -6.88 14.46 16.23
C MET A 76 -7.99 14.46 17.28
N ALA A 77 -8.80 13.40 17.30
CA ALA A 77 -9.93 13.29 18.22
C ALA A 77 -10.18 11.83 18.60
N ILE A 78 -10.67 11.63 19.83
CA ILE A 78 -11.30 10.39 20.24
C ILE A 78 -12.72 10.40 19.67
N ALA A 79 -13.07 9.42 18.86
CA ALA A 79 -14.39 9.28 18.28
C ALA A 79 -15.44 9.17 19.38
N ASN A 80 -16.19 10.27 19.58
CA ASN A 80 -17.33 10.35 20.49
C ASN A 80 -18.62 10.55 19.70
N LYS A 81 -19.78 10.29 20.33
CA LYS A 81 -21.11 10.42 19.70
C LYS A 81 -21.36 11.79 19.04
N SER A 82 -20.77 12.88 19.56
CA SER A 82 -20.94 14.25 19.07
C SER A 82 -20.05 14.64 17.88
N ASP A 83 -18.84 14.09 17.76
CA ASP A 83 -17.95 14.32 16.60
C ASP A 83 -18.53 13.72 15.29
N LEU A 84 -19.57 12.88 15.45
CA LEU A 84 -20.26 12.12 14.41
C LEU A 84 -21.54 12.80 13.91
N GLU A 85 -21.94 13.93 14.51
CA GLU A 85 -23.09 14.77 14.10
C GLU A 85 -22.68 16.11 13.47
N LEU A 86 -21.39 16.32 13.16
CA LEU A 86 -20.94 17.55 12.49
C LEU A 86 -21.50 17.67 11.06
N ASN A 87 -22.57 18.45 11.04
CA ASN A 87 -23.43 19.04 10.03
C ASN A 87 -22.77 19.37 8.65
N PRO A 88 -23.48 19.17 7.51
CA PRO A 88 -23.05 19.57 6.16
C PRO A 88 -22.99 21.10 5.91
N SER A 89 -23.19 21.91 6.94
CA SER A 89 -23.26 23.37 6.84
C SER A 89 -22.21 23.95 7.77
N GLY A 90 -21.05 24.32 7.23
CA GLY A 90 -19.96 24.88 8.02
C GLY A 90 -20.41 26.09 8.84
N TYR A 91 -20.40 25.95 10.17
CA TYR A 91 -20.32 27.04 11.14
C TYR A 91 -19.70 26.51 12.44
N LEU A 92 -18.77 27.30 12.99
CA LEU A 92 -17.97 27.09 14.20
C LEU A 92 -18.81 26.96 15.47
N TRP A 93 -18.36 26.10 16.40
CA TRP A 93 -18.42 26.38 17.84
C TRP A 93 -17.10 25.96 18.50
N TYR A 94 -16.43 26.95 19.09
CA TYR A 94 -15.51 26.73 20.21
C TYR A 94 -16.35 26.28 21.40
N ASP A 95 -15.91 25.26 22.14
CA ASP A 95 -15.96 25.32 23.60
C ASP A 95 -14.96 24.34 24.24
N ASN A 96 -14.28 24.87 25.26
CA ASN A 96 -13.31 24.22 26.11
C ASN A 96 -13.84 22.90 26.69
N ILE A 97 -13.08 21.81 26.54
CA ILE A 97 -13.16 20.65 27.44
C ILE A 97 -11.77 20.46 28.06
N SER A 98 -11.41 21.40 28.92
CA SER A 98 -10.66 21.06 30.13
C SER A 98 -11.71 20.66 31.18
N GLU A 99 -11.37 19.71 32.04
CA GLU A 99 -12.22 19.07 33.07
C GLU A 99 -13.07 17.90 32.56
N TYR A 100 -12.55 16.67 32.74
CA TYR A 100 -13.22 15.55 33.42
C TYR A 100 -12.31 14.31 33.38
N TRP A 101 -11.15 14.40 34.04
CA TRP A 101 -10.36 13.23 34.41
C TRP A 101 -10.51 13.01 35.92
N CYS A 102 -11.29 12.00 36.32
CA CYS A 102 -11.12 11.35 37.61
C CYS A 102 -10.44 10.00 37.34
N ILE A 103 -9.11 9.98 37.42
CA ILE A 103 -8.30 8.76 37.47
C ILE A 103 -8.56 8.11 38.84
N SER A 104 -9.18 6.93 38.82
CA SER A 104 -9.50 6.14 40.02
C SER A 104 -8.26 5.41 40.57
N SER A 105 -7.28 6.17 41.05
CA SER A 105 -6.28 5.63 41.98
C SER A 105 -6.29 6.47 43.24
N LEU A 106 -7.20 6.17 44.16
CA LEU A 106 -7.12 6.30 45.61
C LEU A 106 -8.53 6.18 46.22
N LYS A 107 -8.65 5.33 47.24
CA LYS A 107 -9.86 5.21 48.06
C LYS A 107 -10.22 6.58 48.67
N GLY A 108 -11.41 7.12 48.35
CA GLY A 108 -12.04 8.17 49.16
C GLY A 108 -12.75 9.27 48.39
N SER A 109 -14.09 9.16 48.36
CA SER A 109 -15.08 10.24 48.23
C SER A 109 -15.01 11.24 47.06
N CYS A 110 -15.83 11.00 46.03
CA CYS A 110 -16.46 12.09 45.25
C CYS A 110 -17.79 12.44 45.92
N SER A 111 -17.86 13.60 46.58
CA SER A 111 -19.07 14.13 47.22
C SER A 111 -19.89 14.94 46.21
N GLY A 112 -21.11 14.51 45.89
CA GLY A 112 -22.00 15.25 44.99
C GLY A 112 -23.44 14.75 44.86
N TYR A 113 -23.77 13.55 45.32
CA TYR A 113 -25.14 13.02 45.25
C TYR A 113 -25.65 12.60 46.63
N ASN A 114 -26.74 13.25 47.08
CA ASN A 114 -27.46 12.86 48.28
C ASN A 114 -28.37 11.67 47.96
N TRP A 115 -27.92 10.46 48.26
CA TRP A 115 -28.74 9.26 48.17
C TRP A 115 -29.60 9.12 49.43
N ARG A 116 -30.93 9.04 49.30
CA ARG A 116 -31.81 8.59 50.39
C ARG A 116 -32.11 7.11 50.24
N LYS A 117 -31.82 6.34 51.30
CA LYS A 117 -32.19 4.93 51.44
C LYS A 117 -33.66 4.84 51.86
N TYR A 118 -34.48 4.13 51.09
CA TYR A 118 -35.78 3.64 51.54
C TYR A 118 -35.70 2.12 51.78
N ASP A 119 -36.29 1.67 52.90
CA ASP A 119 -36.21 0.29 53.38
C ASP A 119 -37.12 -0.67 52.58
N SER A 120 -36.52 -1.83 52.27
CA SER A 120 -37.05 -3.18 51.97
C SER A 120 -38.38 -3.34 51.21
N ASN A 121 -38.29 -3.90 50.00
CA ASN A 121 -39.31 -4.78 49.42
C ASN A 121 -38.83 -6.26 49.58
N PRO A 122 -39.71 -7.27 49.75
CA PRO A 122 -39.33 -8.64 50.19
C PRO A 122 -38.45 -9.47 49.24
N GLU A 123 -38.04 -8.95 48.09
CA GLU A 123 -37.33 -9.73 47.05
C GLU A 123 -35.90 -9.25 46.76
N GLY A 124 -35.34 -8.33 47.55
CA GLY A 124 -33.89 -8.10 47.59
C GLY A 124 -33.23 -7.53 46.34
N LEU A 125 -33.99 -6.87 45.44
CA LEU A 125 -33.44 -6.16 44.28
C LEU A 125 -33.41 -4.65 44.53
N TYR A 126 -32.27 -4.01 44.27
CA TYR A 126 -32.08 -2.56 44.37
C TYR A 126 -32.33 -1.93 42.99
N GLU A 127 -33.28 -1.00 42.89
CA GLU A 127 -33.45 -0.14 41.72
C GLU A 127 -33.01 1.29 42.06
N TRP A 128 -32.24 1.91 41.16
CA TRP A 128 -31.87 3.32 41.23
C TRP A 128 -32.55 4.06 40.08
N TYR A 129 -33.27 5.14 40.39
CA TYR A 129 -33.84 6.04 39.39
C TYR A 129 -33.22 7.44 39.54
N ILE A 130 -33.01 8.11 38.40
CA ILE A 130 -32.68 9.53 38.31
C ILE A 130 -33.99 10.29 38.11
N ASP A 131 -34.30 11.21 39.00
CA ASP A 131 -35.45 12.12 38.89
C ASP A 131 -35.12 13.24 37.90
N ASP A 132 -35.77 13.23 36.73
CA ASP A 132 -35.76 14.37 35.81
C ASP A 132 -36.97 15.28 36.10
N LEU A 133 -36.70 16.48 36.58
CA LEU A 133 -37.69 17.55 36.73
C LEU A 133 -37.22 18.78 35.94
N HIS A 134 -37.80 19.00 34.76
CA HIS A 134 -38.70 20.13 34.53
C HIS A 134 -39.40 20.11 33.16
N LYS A 135 -40.71 19.81 33.22
CA LYS A 135 -41.85 20.42 32.50
C LYS A 135 -41.62 21.04 31.11
N VAL A 136 -42.09 20.32 30.08
CA VAL A 136 -42.84 20.92 28.96
C VAL A 136 -44.09 20.08 28.72
N ASP A 137 -45.26 20.71 28.91
CA ASP A 137 -46.60 20.18 28.62
C ASP A 137 -46.75 19.78 27.15
N ARG A 138 -46.96 18.48 26.86
CA ARG A 138 -47.81 17.97 25.75
C ARG A 138 -48.33 16.56 26.08
N PRO A 139 -49.65 16.37 26.29
CA PRO A 139 -50.24 15.09 26.69
C PRO A 139 -50.72 14.28 25.48
N ASP A 140 -49.81 13.77 24.65
CA ASP A 140 -50.18 12.95 23.50
C ASP A 140 -48.98 12.24 22.84
N ARG A 141 -48.30 11.37 23.60
CA ARG A 141 -47.61 10.14 23.14
C ARG A 141 -47.00 9.40 24.33
N ALA A 142 -47.78 8.50 24.94
CA ALA A 142 -47.21 7.39 25.70
C ALA A 142 -46.83 6.30 24.69
N VAL A 143 -45.55 5.94 24.61
CA VAL A 143 -45.10 4.75 23.86
C VAL A 143 -44.89 3.63 24.88
N GLU A 144 -45.73 2.61 24.73
CA GLU A 144 -45.74 1.36 25.48
C GLU A 144 -44.46 0.55 25.15
N ILE A 145 -43.64 0.25 26.16
CA ILE A 145 -42.50 -0.67 26.01
C ILE A 145 -43.04 -2.07 26.31
N GLY A 146 -43.20 -2.89 25.25
CA GLY A 146 -43.66 -4.26 25.35
C GLY A 146 -42.59 -5.22 25.90
N ASN A 147 -42.98 -6.00 26.90
CA ASN A 147 -42.24 -7.15 27.42
C ASN A 147 -42.18 -8.30 26.40
N ALA A 148 -41.01 -8.91 26.20
CA ALA A 148 -40.89 -10.19 25.49
C ALA A 148 -40.05 -11.19 26.31
N THR A 149 -40.74 -12.14 26.92
CA THR A 149 -40.17 -13.37 27.48
C THR A 149 -40.18 -14.45 26.39
N ARG A 150 -39.06 -15.17 26.16
CA ARG A 150 -39.08 -16.42 25.35
C ARG A 150 -38.32 -17.56 26.03
N THR A 151 -39.01 -18.68 26.11
CA THR A 151 -38.60 -20.01 26.59
C THR A 151 -37.94 -20.82 25.47
N PHE A 152 -36.89 -21.59 25.78
CA PHE A 152 -36.24 -22.53 24.84
C PHE A 152 -36.83 -23.94 24.96
N SER A 153 -37.03 -24.62 23.81
CA SER A 153 -37.32 -26.05 23.73
C SER A 153 -36.32 -26.76 22.80
N ASN A 154 -35.74 -27.85 23.31
CA ASN A 154 -34.76 -28.73 22.67
C ASN A 154 -35.21 -29.29 21.30
N ALA A 155 -34.28 -29.32 20.34
CA ALA A 155 -34.30 -30.27 19.22
C ALA A 155 -32.88 -30.80 18.97
N GLN A 156 -32.74 -32.13 19.07
CA GLN A 156 -31.55 -32.92 18.77
C GLN A 156 -31.53 -33.35 17.30
N GLN A 157 -30.31 -33.44 16.75
CA GLN A 157 -29.81 -34.39 15.72
C GLN A 157 -30.55 -34.54 14.38
N ASN A 158 -29.92 -34.05 13.31
CA ASN A 158 -29.44 -34.89 12.19
C ASN A 158 -28.51 -34.07 11.27
N GLY A 159 -27.42 -34.69 10.82
CA GLY A 159 -26.24 -34.04 10.27
C GLY A 159 -26.43 -33.35 8.92
N TYR A 160 -25.97 -32.10 8.87
CA TYR A 160 -25.34 -31.40 7.75
C TYR A 160 -24.41 -30.36 8.40
N TYR A 161 -23.11 -30.42 8.12
CA TYR A 161 -22.18 -29.38 8.57
C TYR A 161 -22.28 -28.21 7.59
N ASP A 162 -23.00 -27.16 8.00
CA ASP A 162 -22.87 -25.82 7.44
C ASP A 162 -22.15 -24.98 8.52
N ASN A 163 -20.93 -24.55 8.24
CA ASN A 163 -20.05 -23.88 9.19
C ASN A 163 -20.40 -22.39 9.33
N ASN A 164 -21.48 -22.07 10.03
CA ASN A 164 -21.78 -20.68 10.42
C ASN A 164 -22.45 -20.53 11.80
N ASP A 165 -22.02 -21.32 12.79
CA ASP A 165 -22.40 -21.10 14.19
C ASP A 165 -21.14 -21.05 15.08
N PHE A 166 -20.78 -19.85 15.55
CA PHE A 166 -19.80 -19.66 16.62
C PHE A 166 -20.47 -19.88 17.98
N PHE A 167 -20.00 -20.88 18.72
CA PHE A 167 -20.39 -21.14 20.10
C PHE A 167 -19.68 -20.18 21.06
N MET A 168 -20.43 -19.44 21.89
CA MET A 168 -19.86 -18.78 23.07
C MET A 168 -19.85 -19.76 24.25
N ALA A 169 -18.67 -20.23 24.64
CA ALA A 169 -18.46 -20.89 25.93
C ALA A 169 -17.92 -19.86 26.93
N ALA A 170 -18.75 -19.46 27.90
CA ALA A 170 -18.28 -18.72 29.08
C ALA A 170 -17.82 -19.73 30.15
N GLY A 171 -16.51 -19.88 30.31
CA GLY A 171 -15.88 -20.67 31.37
C GLY A 171 -14.85 -19.86 32.14
N SER A 172 -14.79 -20.04 33.46
CA SER A 172 -14.10 -19.24 34.48
C SER A 172 -12.56 -19.33 34.49
N SER A 173 -11.91 -19.13 33.35
CA SER A 173 -10.45 -19.00 33.26
C SER A 173 -10.04 -18.02 32.16
N LEU A 174 -10.35 -16.75 32.35
CA LEU A 174 -9.74 -15.65 31.59
C LEU A 174 -8.30 -15.48 32.11
N ARG A 175 -7.31 -15.78 31.24
CA ARG A 175 -5.98 -15.17 31.34
C ARG A 175 -6.09 -13.78 30.73
N GLU A 176 -5.63 -12.76 31.45
CA GLU A 176 -5.38 -11.43 30.93
C GLU A 176 -4.55 -11.51 29.64
N TYR A 177 -5.09 -10.96 28.56
CA TYR A 177 -4.32 -10.46 27.42
C TYR A 177 -4.64 -8.98 27.30
N ASP A 178 -3.58 -8.16 27.27
CA ASP A 178 -3.55 -6.69 27.23
C ASP A 178 -4.19 -6.09 25.96
N HIS A 179 -5.50 -6.26 25.79
CA HIS A 179 -6.27 -5.52 24.79
C HIS A 179 -7.52 -4.93 25.44
N GLY A 180 -7.68 -3.62 25.23
CA GLY A 180 -8.78 -2.82 25.79
C GLY A 180 -10.17 -3.37 25.45
N PRO A 181 -11.22 -2.88 26.14
CA PRO A 181 -12.57 -3.43 26.01
C PRO A 181 -13.09 -3.26 24.58
N TYR A 182 -13.17 -4.36 23.84
CA TYR A 182 -13.90 -4.45 22.59
C TYR A 182 -15.40 -4.43 22.89
N VAL A 183 -16.08 -3.37 22.48
CA VAL A 183 -17.52 -3.44 22.20
C VAL A 183 -17.65 -3.74 20.72
N ILE A 184 -17.79 -5.02 20.38
CA ILE A 184 -18.29 -5.42 19.06
C ILE A 184 -19.79 -5.15 19.09
N SER A 185 -20.22 -3.94 18.74
CA SER A 185 -21.61 -3.74 18.33
C SER A 185 -21.69 -3.99 16.83
N GLY A 186 -21.87 -5.25 16.45
CA GLY A 186 -22.62 -5.53 15.24
C GLY A 186 -24.06 -5.14 15.52
N GLU A 187 -24.52 -4.03 14.96
CA GLU A 187 -25.93 -3.76 14.62
C GLU A 187 -26.04 -2.37 14.00
N GLU A 188 -26.57 -2.31 12.78
CA GLU A 188 -27.26 -1.13 12.31
C GLU A 188 -28.48 -0.89 13.21
N TYR A 189 -28.62 0.31 13.78
CA TYR A 189 -29.89 0.75 14.37
C TYR A 189 -30.42 1.92 13.55
N ASN A 190 -31.46 1.68 12.75
CA ASN A 190 -32.21 2.69 11.97
C ASN A 190 -31.40 3.51 10.94
N GLY A 191 -30.61 2.85 10.09
CA GLY A 191 -30.03 3.49 8.90
C GLY A 191 -29.00 4.60 9.19
N LYS A 192 -28.27 4.50 10.31
CA LYS A 192 -27.11 5.35 10.62
C LYS A 192 -25.85 4.50 10.85
N PRO A 193 -24.64 5.02 10.54
CA PRO A 193 -23.42 4.20 10.52
C PRO A 193 -23.06 3.66 11.91
N ALA A 194 -22.57 2.43 11.95
CA ALA A 194 -21.96 1.83 13.13
C ALA A 194 -20.58 2.48 13.36
N TYR A 195 -20.43 3.24 14.45
CA TYR A 195 -19.18 3.88 14.82
C TYR A 195 -18.60 3.25 16.09
N GLU A 196 -17.29 3.02 16.10
CA GLU A 196 -16.55 2.48 17.24
C GLU A 196 -16.13 3.61 18.19
N LEU A 197 -16.92 3.82 19.25
CA LEU A 197 -16.60 4.76 20.33
C LEU A 197 -15.20 4.48 20.90
N GLY A 198 -14.39 5.53 21.11
CA GLY A 198 -13.05 5.42 21.71
C GLY A 198 -11.89 5.28 20.72
N ARG A 199 -12.14 5.18 19.40
CA ARG A 199 -11.11 5.20 18.35
C ARG A 199 -10.47 6.59 18.24
N ILE A 200 -9.16 6.70 18.34
CA ILE A 200 -8.39 7.91 18.01
C ILE A 200 -8.26 8.02 16.48
N LEU A 201 -8.59 9.19 15.94
CA LEU A 201 -8.68 9.51 14.52
C LEU A 201 -7.76 10.67 14.13
N HIS A 202 -7.49 10.81 12.83
CA HIS A 202 -6.96 12.02 12.19
C HIS A 202 -5.61 12.50 12.72
N GLY A 203 -4.74 11.57 13.08
CA GLY A 203 -3.45 11.92 13.64
C GLY A 203 -2.46 12.53 12.66
N SER A 204 -1.44 13.18 13.24
CA SER A 204 -0.28 13.72 12.53
C SER A 204 1.01 13.22 13.15
N MET A 205 2.04 13.05 12.33
CA MET A 205 3.37 12.57 12.74
C MET A 205 4.45 13.47 12.14
N LEU A 206 5.45 13.82 12.95
CA LEU A 206 6.64 14.55 12.49
C LEU A 206 7.71 13.56 12.06
N ASN A 207 8.20 13.68 10.82
CA ASN A 207 9.22 12.80 10.23
C ASN A 207 8.98 11.31 10.55
N PRO A 208 7.85 10.72 10.10
CA PRO A 208 7.46 9.38 10.52
C PRO A 208 8.61 8.37 10.43
N GLY A 209 8.85 7.66 11.53
CA GLY A 209 9.75 6.52 11.58
C GLY A 209 9.14 5.28 10.91
N VAL A 210 9.81 4.15 11.06
CA VAL A 210 9.32 2.85 10.56
C VAL A 210 8.90 1.97 11.73
N GLY A 211 7.77 1.27 11.58
CA GLY A 211 7.30 0.23 12.51
C GLY A 211 6.11 0.63 13.38
N THR A 212 5.87 1.93 13.59
CA THR A 212 4.71 2.46 14.32
C THR A 212 4.05 3.61 13.56
N GLN A 213 2.80 3.90 13.87
CA GLN A 213 2.07 5.04 13.33
C GLN A 213 1.12 5.66 14.36
N SER A 214 0.77 6.93 14.17
CA SER A 214 -0.08 7.69 15.11
C SER A 214 -1.28 8.34 14.43
N TYR A 215 -1.64 7.88 13.23
CA TYR A 215 -2.72 8.42 12.42
C TYR A 215 -4.09 7.95 12.90
N ASP A 216 -4.20 6.65 13.23
CA ASP A 216 -5.46 6.04 13.60
C ASP A 216 -5.27 4.82 14.50
N SER A 217 -6.00 4.77 15.62
CA SER A 217 -5.89 3.67 16.59
C SER A 217 -6.42 2.31 16.13
N LYS A 218 -7.17 2.25 15.03
CA LYS A 218 -7.62 1.00 14.39
C LYS A 218 -6.60 0.48 13.38
N THR A 219 -5.71 1.34 12.89
CA THR A 219 -4.56 0.91 12.10
C THR A 219 -3.60 0.14 13.01
N SER A 220 -2.96 -0.88 12.46
CA SER A 220 -2.00 -1.68 13.22
C SER A 220 -0.80 -0.84 13.69
N SER A 221 -0.13 -1.31 14.75
CA SER A 221 1.03 -0.65 15.35
C SER A 221 0.77 0.82 15.72
N PHE A 222 -0.44 1.12 16.20
CA PHE A 222 -0.76 2.45 16.70
C PHE A 222 0.03 2.77 17.96
N ASP A 223 0.68 3.93 17.97
CA ASP A 223 1.38 4.48 19.12
C ASP A 223 1.03 5.95 19.27
N LEU A 224 0.34 6.30 20.36
CA LEU A 224 -0.03 7.68 20.64
C LEU A 224 1.20 8.56 20.94
N ALA A 225 2.30 7.99 21.42
CA ALA A 225 3.50 8.77 21.76
C ALA A 225 4.18 9.41 20.53
N GLY A 226 3.93 8.87 19.33
CA GLY A 226 4.40 9.44 18.06
C GLY A 226 3.51 10.54 17.48
N ALA A 227 2.38 10.84 18.12
CA ALA A 227 1.45 11.86 17.67
C ALA A 227 1.99 13.28 17.89
N VAL A 228 1.73 14.17 16.95
CA VAL A 228 1.96 15.61 17.13
C VAL A 228 0.71 16.24 17.76
N GLU A 229 0.89 16.84 18.94
CA GLU A 229 -0.13 17.68 19.59
C GLU A 229 0.09 19.15 19.23
N PHE A 230 -0.98 19.85 18.87
CA PHE A 230 -0.94 21.26 18.47
C PHE A 230 -1.44 22.20 19.58
N PRO A 231 -0.91 23.42 19.73
CA PRO A 231 0.08 24.07 18.85
C PRO A 231 1.47 23.43 18.94
N PHE A 232 2.17 23.36 17.81
CA PHE A 232 3.47 22.71 17.71
C PHE A 232 4.46 23.54 16.89
N LEU A 233 5.63 23.84 17.46
CA LEU A 233 6.70 24.57 16.79
C LEU A 233 7.60 23.61 16.02
N ILE A 234 7.69 23.81 14.71
CA ILE A 234 8.45 22.95 13.80
C ILE A 234 9.61 23.75 13.19
N GLY A 235 10.84 23.30 13.38
CA GLY A 235 12.00 23.87 12.69
C GLY A 235 12.13 23.40 11.24
N ALA A 236 13.03 24.02 10.48
CA ALA A 236 13.41 23.58 9.13
C ALA A 236 13.82 22.09 9.04
N ASP A 237 13.74 21.57 7.81
CA ASP A 237 14.08 20.21 7.39
C ASP A 237 13.23 19.12 8.08
N LYS A 238 11.94 19.44 8.26
CA LYS A 238 10.95 18.55 8.86
C LYS A 238 9.75 18.36 7.94
N SER A 239 9.21 17.16 7.93
CA SER A 239 7.98 16.80 7.22
C SER A 239 6.91 16.45 8.25
N LEU A 240 5.82 17.20 8.25
CA LEU A 240 4.62 16.90 9.02
C LEU A 240 3.66 16.12 8.12
N VAL A 241 3.43 14.85 8.45
CA VAL A 241 2.45 14.01 7.76
C VAL A 241 1.15 14.05 8.54
N SER A 242 0.07 14.50 7.91
CA SER A 242 -1.27 14.57 8.49
C SER A 242 -2.22 13.65 7.74
N SER A 243 -3.22 13.12 8.43
CA SER A 243 -4.12 12.10 7.86
C SER A 243 -5.59 12.37 8.12
N ILE A 244 -6.44 11.83 7.24
CA ILE A 244 -7.86 11.67 7.50
C ILE A 244 -8.17 10.18 7.61
N SER A 245 -8.72 9.77 8.74
CA SER A 245 -9.24 8.42 8.97
C SER A 245 -10.47 8.11 8.13
N GLN A 246 -10.61 6.85 7.72
CA GLN A 246 -11.83 6.31 7.15
C GLN A 246 -12.79 5.90 8.28
N ILE A 247 -13.86 6.67 8.46
CA ILE A 247 -14.75 6.56 9.64
C ILE A 247 -16.14 6.01 9.33
N LYS A 248 -16.54 5.92 8.05
CA LYS A 248 -17.86 5.43 7.66
C LYS A 248 -17.83 4.72 6.32
N ALA A 249 -18.86 3.91 6.08
CA ALA A 249 -19.22 3.45 4.74
C ALA A 249 -19.58 4.64 3.84
N GLU A 250 -19.19 4.56 2.58
CA GLU A 250 -19.47 5.58 1.56
C GLU A 250 -20.30 5.02 0.41
N CYS A 251 -20.34 3.68 0.31
CA CYS A 251 -21.09 2.93 -0.68
C CYS A 251 -21.59 1.61 -0.08
N ASP A 252 -22.54 0.97 -0.76
CA ASP A 252 -23.11 -0.33 -0.43
C ASP A 252 -22.93 -1.28 -1.63
N MET A 253 -22.34 -2.45 -1.38
CA MET A 253 -22.10 -3.48 -2.40
C MET A 253 -23.02 -4.69 -2.26
N GLY A 254 -24.15 -4.53 -1.57
CA GLY A 254 -25.16 -5.57 -1.40
C GLY A 254 -24.65 -6.70 -0.52
N ILE A 255 -24.47 -7.90 -1.08
CA ILE A 255 -24.05 -9.09 -0.32
C ILE A 255 -22.66 -8.92 0.31
N GLN A 256 -21.78 -8.15 -0.33
CA GLN A 256 -20.45 -7.85 0.19
C GLN A 256 -20.46 -6.81 1.33
N GLY A 257 -21.62 -6.18 1.57
CA GLY A 257 -21.84 -5.22 2.64
C GLY A 257 -21.31 -3.81 2.31
N PRO A 258 -21.11 -2.98 3.34
CA PRO A 258 -20.64 -1.61 3.18
C PRO A 258 -19.23 -1.54 2.59
N GLY A 259 -18.98 -0.52 1.78
CA GLY A 259 -17.68 -0.21 1.17
C GLY A 259 -17.30 1.26 1.28
N ALA A 260 -16.08 1.59 0.86
CA ALA A 260 -15.61 2.96 0.67
C ALA A 260 -15.02 3.14 -0.72
N TYR A 261 -15.06 4.37 -1.23
CA TYR A 261 -14.46 4.68 -2.52
C TYR A 261 -12.95 4.76 -2.41
N ASP A 262 -12.26 4.17 -3.37
CA ASP A 262 -10.82 4.38 -3.58
C ASP A 262 -10.55 5.60 -4.46
N TRP A 263 -9.27 5.85 -4.74
CA TRP A 263 -8.85 6.96 -5.58
C TRP A 263 -9.32 6.85 -7.05
N THR A 264 -9.68 5.64 -7.51
CA THR A 264 -10.24 5.39 -8.84
C THR A 264 -11.75 5.67 -8.89
N GLY A 265 -12.39 5.82 -7.73
CA GLY A 265 -13.83 5.93 -7.58
C GLY A 265 -14.54 4.57 -7.53
N ALA A 266 -13.79 3.46 -7.49
CA ALA A 266 -14.34 2.13 -7.27
C ALA A 266 -14.73 1.96 -5.80
N CYS A 267 -15.86 1.30 -5.57
CA CYS A 267 -16.27 0.91 -4.22
C CYS A 267 -15.53 -0.38 -3.83
N ASP A 268 -14.81 -0.35 -2.72
CA ASP A 268 -14.04 -1.47 -2.18
C ASP A 268 -14.66 -1.94 -0.84
N PRO A 269 -14.84 -3.26 -0.60
CA PRO A 269 -15.54 -3.74 0.59
C PRO A 269 -14.78 -3.46 1.88
N PHE A 270 -15.50 -3.08 2.94
CA PHE A 270 -14.95 -2.98 4.30
C PHE A 270 -14.75 -4.33 5.00
N TYR A 271 -14.65 -5.44 4.25
CA TYR A 271 -14.78 -6.79 4.81
C TYR A 271 -13.77 -7.10 5.93
N SER A 272 -12.62 -6.40 5.99
CA SER A 272 -11.58 -6.64 7.01
C SER A 272 -11.30 -5.46 7.97
N GLY A 273 -12.09 -4.38 7.95
CA GLY A 273 -11.49 -3.05 8.15
C GLY A 273 -10.40 -2.87 7.09
N ARG A 274 -9.41 -2.00 7.17
CA ARG A 274 -8.38 -1.80 6.13
C ARG A 274 -8.87 -1.29 4.74
N PRO A 275 -8.09 -0.38 4.15
CA PRO A 275 -7.32 0.62 4.87
C PRO A 275 -8.20 1.46 5.82
N MET A 276 -7.67 1.81 6.98
CA MET A 276 -8.35 2.63 7.99
C MET A 276 -8.07 4.11 7.80
N ILE A 277 -7.16 4.45 6.88
CA ILE A 277 -6.83 5.82 6.47
C ILE A 277 -7.49 6.10 5.12
N LYS A 278 -8.18 7.23 5.03
CA LYS A 278 -8.81 7.73 3.81
C LYS A 278 -7.82 8.46 2.92
N THR A 279 -7.09 9.43 3.48
CA THR A 279 -6.08 10.22 2.78
C THR A 279 -4.98 10.68 3.72
N ALA A 280 -3.82 11.03 3.18
CA ALA A 280 -2.74 11.70 3.90
C ALA A 280 -2.07 12.75 3.02
N THR A 281 -1.45 13.74 3.64
CA THR A 281 -0.70 14.84 3.01
C THR A 281 0.60 15.13 3.76
N VAL A 282 1.56 15.76 3.09
CA VAL A 282 2.83 16.17 3.69
C VAL A 282 3.00 17.68 3.59
N LEU A 283 3.24 18.32 4.73
CA LEU A 283 3.75 19.69 4.81
C LEU A 283 5.24 19.64 5.15
N THR A 284 6.10 20.26 4.33
CA THR A 284 7.54 20.31 4.61
C THR A 284 7.97 21.69 5.06
N ILE A 285 8.62 21.78 6.21
CA ILE A 285 9.23 23.03 6.68
C ILE A 285 10.65 23.09 6.14
N VAL A 286 10.99 24.18 5.45
CA VAL A 286 12.27 24.40 4.76
C VAL A 286 12.98 25.63 5.30
N ASN A 287 14.30 25.69 5.20
CA ASN A 287 15.07 26.85 5.68
C ASN A 287 15.00 28.08 4.76
N SER A 288 14.57 27.88 3.52
CA SER A 288 14.46 28.90 2.48
C SER A 288 13.58 28.35 1.35
N ALA A 289 12.99 29.24 0.55
CA ALA A 289 12.17 28.85 -0.58
C ALA A 289 13.00 27.99 -1.56
N PRO A 290 12.59 26.75 -1.87
CA PRO A 290 13.27 25.90 -2.84
C PRO A 290 13.18 26.50 -4.25
N GLU A 291 14.15 26.16 -5.09
CA GLU A 291 14.08 26.51 -6.51
C GLU A 291 12.86 25.86 -7.18
N SER A 292 12.32 26.49 -8.22
CA SER A 292 11.24 25.90 -9.01
C SER A 292 11.68 24.55 -9.60
N GLY A 293 10.77 23.57 -9.59
CA GLY A 293 11.07 22.20 -10.01
C GLY A 293 11.81 21.36 -8.96
N THR A 294 11.89 21.80 -7.70
CA THR A 294 12.43 20.98 -6.62
C THR A 294 11.44 19.87 -6.22
N PHE A 295 11.94 18.65 -6.07
CA PHE A 295 11.22 17.51 -5.48
C PHE A 295 11.07 17.67 -3.98
N ARG A 296 9.96 17.18 -3.43
CA ARG A 296 9.80 17.10 -1.98
C ARG A 296 10.84 16.11 -1.43
N PRO A 297 11.60 16.45 -0.36
CA PRO A 297 12.47 15.47 0.27
C PRO A 297 11.62 14.35 0.90
N ALA A 298 12.22 13.17 1.12
CA ALA A 298 11.50 12.05 1.73
C ALA A 298 10.84 12.45 3.06
N PHE A 299 9.56 12.10 3.23
CA PHE A 299 8.86 12.46 4.47
C PHE A 299 9.27 11.57 5.65
N ASN A 300 9.69 10.33 5.38
CA ASN A 300 10.20 9.40 6.38
C ASN A 300 11.61 9.78 6.86
N GLY A 301 11.81 9.73 8.18
CA GLY A 301 13.11 9.98 8.79
C GLY A 301 13.57 11.44 8.78
N ASN A 302 14.76 11.69 9.35
CA ASN A 302 15.28 13.03 9.60
C ASN A 302 16.23 13.58 8.52
N ILE A 303 16.66 12.76 7.56
CA ILE A 303 17.56 13.17 6.48
C ILE A 303 16.71 13.72 5.34
N LYS A 304 16.91 14.98 4.97
CA LYS A 304 16.19 15.66 3.88
C LYS A 304 17.16 15.96 2.74
N ASN A 305 17.10 15.14 1.70
CA ASN A 305 17.84 15.36 0.46
C ASN A 305 16.90 16.02 -0.56
N TYR A 306 17.39 17.07 -1.22
CA TYR A 306 16.65 17.81 -2.23
C TYR A 306 17.22 17.52 -3.61
N TYR A 307 16.32 17.30 -4.56
CA TYR A 307 16.63 17.06 -5.97
C TYR A 307 15.76 17.99 -6.82
N ARG A 308 16.12 18.23 -8.07
CA ARG A 308 15.35 19.07 -8.99
C ARG A 308 15.06 18.34 -10.29
N GLU A 309 14.00 18.76 -10.97
CA GLU A 309 13.71 18.32 -12.35
C GLU A 309 14.90 18.55 -13.29
N ALA A 310 15.67 19.62 -13.06
CA ALA A 310 16.87 19.92 -13.82
C ALA A 310 18.01 18.90 -13.63
N ASP A 311 17.95 18.08 -12.58
CA ASP A 311 18.93 17.02 -12.31
C ASP A 311 18.56 15.70 -13.02
N ILE A 312 17.37 15.62 -13.65
CA ILE A 312 16.92 14.44 -14.38
C ILE A 312 17.76 14.24 -15.64
N ASN A 313 18.40 13.08 -15.74
CA ASN A 313 19.07 12.63 -16.95
C ASN A 313 18.05 12.11 -17.98
N SER A 314 17.58 13.01 -18.84
CA SER A 314 16.60 12.69 -19.87
C SER A 314 17.09 11.71 -20.93
N ASP A 315 18.40 11.54 -21.09
CA ASP A 315 18.96 10.62 -22.10
C ASP A 315 18.70 9.14 -21.75
N LEU A 316 18.38 8.85 -20.49
CA LEU A 316 17.99 7.51 -20.05
C LEU A 316 16.52 7.18 -20.35
N ILE A 317 15.67 8.20 -20.53
CA ILE A 317 14.24 8.02 -20.81
C ILE A 317 14.06 7.55 -22.26
N LYS A 318 13.43 6.38 -22.43
CA LYS A 318 13.19 5.81 -23.76
C LYS A 318 11.98 6.47 -24.42
N ASN A 319 11.92 6.38 -25.76
CA ASN A 319 10.79 6.83 -26.58
C ASN A 319 10.39 5.70 -27.53
N LEU A 320 9.98 4.58 -26.94
CA LEU A 320 9.54 3.38 -27.66
C LEU A 320 8.19 3.63 -28.30
N THR A 321 7.91 2.97 -29.44
CA THR A 321 6.59 3.05 -30.06
C THR A 321 5.54 2.41 -29.14
N PRO A 322 4.41 3.08 -28.83
CA PRO A 322 3.32 2.48 -28.06
C PRO A 322 2.82 1.16 -28.68
N THR A 323 2.61 0.14 -27.87
CA THR A 323 1.98 -1.11 -28.31
C THR A 323 0.46 -0.94 -28.41
N PRO A 324 -0.26 -1.84 -29.13
CA PRO A 324 -1.70 -1.70 -29.35
C PRO A 324 -2.55 -1.50 -28.09
N ASN A 325 -2.20 -2.16 -26.98
CA ASN A 325 -2.92 -2.07 -25.72
C ASN A 325 -2.35 -1.03 -24.74
N ALA A 326 -1.44 -0.15 -25.18
CA ALA A 326 -0.91 0.92 -24.34
C ALA A 326 -2.05 1.77 -23.73
N PRO A 327 -2.09 1.94 -22.39
CA PRO A 327 -3.09 2.77 -21.73
C PRO A 327 -3.08 4.19 -22.27
N GLN A 328 -4.26 4.67 -22.68
CA GLN A 328 -4.42 6.03 -23.20
C GLN A 328 -4.61 7.07 -22.09
N ASN A 329 -5.02 6.62 -20.89
CA ASN A 329 -5.31 7.49 -19.76
C ASN A 329 -4.12 7.58 -18.80
N ILE A 330 -3.13 8.39 -19.13
CA ILE A 330 -1.97 8.65 -18.24
C ILE A 330 -2.43 9.26 -16.91
N ALA A 331 -3.47 10.12 -16.94
CA ALA A 331 -3.98 10.79 -15.74
C ALA A 331 -4.49 9.83 -14.66
N TYR A 332 -4.86 8.59 -15.01
CA TYR A 332 -5.13 7.53 -14.05
C TYR A 332 -3.90 7.24 -13.18
N TYR A 333 -2.74 7.04 -13.79
CA TYR A 333 -1.50 6.74 -13.08
C TYR A 333 -0.98 7.94 -12.31
N GLU A 334 -1.09 9.14 -12.88
CA GLU A 334 -0.75 10.38 -12.18
C GLU A 334 -1.60 10.54 -10.91
N ARG A 335 -2.92 10.32 -11.01
CA ARG A 335 -3.81 10.44 -9.86
C ARG A 335 -3.45 9.45 -8.74
N GLY A 336 -3.07 8.23 -9.09
CA GLY A 336 -2.65 7.20 -8.12
C GLY A 336 -1.30 7.49 -7.46
N LEU A 337 -0.47 8.36 -8.01
CA LEU A 337 0.84 8.74 -7.45
C LEU A 337 0.87 10.18 -6.89
N GLN A 338 -0.17 10.96 -7.13
CA GLN A 338 -0.26 12.37 -6.75
C GLN A 338 -0.12 12.61 -5.23
N ARG A 339 -0.47 11.63 -4.40
CA ARG A 339 -0.52 11.75 -2.94
C ARG A 339 0.49 10.82 -2.29
N PRO A 340 1.01 11.13 -1.08
CA PRO A 340 2.01 10.31 -0.41
C PRO A 340 1.52 8.89 -0.14
N TRP A 341 2.38 7.91 -0.41
CA TRP A 341 2.13 6.50 -0.11
C TRP A 341 2.67 6.17 1.29
N LEU A 342 1.80 5.88 2.25
CA LEU A 342 2.23 5.52 3.60
C LEU A 342 2.63 4.04 3.66
N MET A 343 3.93 3.76 3.51
CA MET A 343 4.47 2.38 3.48
C MET A 343 5.39 2.05 4.67
N HIS A 344 5.35 2.84 5.75
CA HIS A 344 6.28 2.76 6.88
C HIS A 344 5.86 1.84 8.03
N LEU A 345 4.95 0.91 7.78
CA LEU A 345 4.73 -0.27 8.62
C LEU A 345 5.24 -1.50 7.87
N SER A 346 5.66 -2.53 8.60
CA SER A 346 6.32 -3.70 7.99
C SER A 346 5.31 -4.69 7.40
N ASP A 347 5.64 -5.22 6.21
CA ASP A 347 4.93 -6.31 5.52
C ASP A 347 3.40 -6.09 5.39
N ALA A 348 2.60 -7.16 5.41
CA ALA A 348 1.16 -7.15 5.19
C ALA A 348 0.34 -6.37 6.25
N VAL A 349 0.97 -6.01 7.38
CA VAL A 349 0.35 -5.21 8.45
C VAL A 349 0.09 -3.78 7.97
N ALA A 350 0.94 -3.26 7.09
CA ALA A 350 0.86 -1.92 6.52
C ALA A 350 -0.37 -1.66 5.68
N ARG A 351 -1.03 -2.70 5.16
CA ARG A 351 -2.28 -2.59 4.39
C ARG A 351 -3.36 -1.80 5.13
N SER A 352 -3.34 -1.85 6.47
CA SER A 352 -4.26 -1.07 7.30
C SER A 352 -4.02 0.44 7.24
N MET A 353 -2.80 0.88 6.90
CA MET A 353 -2.34 2.27 6.85
C MET A 353 -2.37 2.89 5.45
N HIS A 354 -2.30 2.09 4.38
CA HIS A 354 -2.29 2.55 2.98
C HIS A 354 -3.49 3.47 2.69
N PRO A 355 -3.34 4.78 2.49
CA PRO A 355 -4.52 5.64 2.39
C PRO A 355 -5.31 5.35 1.11
N ARG A 356 -6.61 5.06 1.26
CA ARG A 356 -7.47 4.59 0.16
C ARG A 356 -7.55 5.54 -1.04
N LEU A 357 -7.41 6.85 -0.80
CA LEU A 357 -7.40 7.90 -1.82
C LEU A 357 -6.00 8.25 -2.36
N ASN A 358 -4.96 7.56 -1.88
CA ASN A 358 -3.57 7.78 -2.26
C ASN A 358 -2.98 6.58 -3.01
N MET A 359 -3.36 5.35 -2.65
CA MET A 359 -2.81 4.13 -3.22
C MET A 359 -3.78 2.95 -3.06
N PHE A 360 -3.53 1.85 -3.78
CA PHE A 360 -4.17 0.57 -3.49
C PHE A 360 -3.70 0.00 -2.15
N ASP A 361 -4.48 -0.92 -1.56
CA ASP A 361 -4.14 -1.51 -0.27
C ASP A 361 -3.25 -2.75 -0.40
N TYR A 362 -3.49 -3.60 -1.40
CA TYR A 362 -2.85 -4.91 -1.55
C TYR A 362 -1.61 -4.83 -2.44
N HIS A 363 -0.55 -5.55 -2.07
CA HIS A 363 0.72 -5.46 -2.80
C HIS A 363 0.57 -5.87 -4.27
N GLU A 364 -0.17 -6.92 -4.60
CA GLU A 364 -0.32 -7.35 -6.00
C GLU A 364 -0.93 -6.24 -6.87
N THR A 365 -1.98 -5.57 -6.41
CA THR A 365 -2.60 -4.47 -7.16
C THR A 365 -1.70 -3.25 -7.24
N ILE A 366 -0.88 -3.00 -6.21
CA ILE A 366 0.17 -1.96 -6.23
C ILE A 366 1.25 -2.30 -7.28
N PHE A 367 1.76 -3.54 -7.31
CA PHE A 367 2.75 -3.97 -8.30
C PHE A 367 2.18 -3.92 -9.72
N SER A 368 0.93 -4.34 -9.91
CA SER A 368 0.23 -4.25 -11.19
C SER A 368 0.10 -2.80 -11.68
N PHE A 369 -0.27 -1.88 -10.78
CA PHE A 369 -0.33 -0.45 -11.04
C PHE A 369 1.04 0.15 -11.38
N LEU A 370 2.06 -0.10 -10.55
CA LEU A 370 3.40 0.44 -10.72
C LEU A 370 4.04 -0.06 -12.03
N LYS A 371 3.87 -1.34 -12.35
CA LYS A 371 4.35 -1.94 -13.59
C LYS A 371 3.88 -1.16 -14.81
N ASP A 372 2.58 -0.94 -14.94
CA ASP A 372 2.04 -0.21 -16.09
C ASP A 372 2.47 1.27 -16.07
N ALA A 373 2.51 1.91 -14.89
CA ALA A 373 2.99 3.29 -14.74
C ALA A 373 4.44 3.45 -15.22
N TYR A 374 5.34 2.54 -14.81
CA TYR A 374 6.73 2.55 -15.24
C TYR A 374 6.87 2.28 -16.75
N LEU A 375 6.13 1.31 -17.29
CA LEU A 375 6.17 1.00 -18.72
C LEU A 375 5.74 2.19 -19.59
N LEU A 376 4.75 2.97 -19.17
CA LEU A 376 4.34 4.20 -19.86
C LEU A 376 5.48 5.21 -19.98
N THR A 377 6.40 5.28 -19.02
CA THR A 377 7.54 6.20 -19.08
C THR A 377 8.51 5.89 -20.23
N LEU A 378 8.53 4.62 -20.69
CA LEU A 378 9.38 4.18 -21.79
C LEU A 378 8.80 4.53 -23.17
N LEU A 379 7.52 4.91 -23.25
CA LEU A 379 6.83 5.14 -24.52
C LEU A 379 6.98 6.56 -25.05
N ASP A 380 6.94 6.72 -26.36
CA ASP A 380 6.77 8.01 -27.03
C ASP A 380 5.29 8.43 -26.99
N ILE A 381 4.88 9.01 -25.86
CA ILE A 381 3.53 9.52 -25.61
C ILE A 381 3.59 10.96 -25.08
N PRO A 382 2.58 11.80 -25.37
CA PRO A 382 2.54 13.16 -24.85
C PRO A 382 2.42 13.16 -23.31
N ASP A 383 2.88 14.25 -22.70
CA ASP A 383 2.61 14.61 -21.30
C ASP A 383 3.11 13.61 -20.22
N LYS A 384 4.01 12.67 -20.55
CA LYS A 384 4.56 11.71 -19.56
C LYS A 384 5.49 12.30 -18.49
N ASN A 385 5.91 13.56 -18.62
CA ASN A 385 6.87 14.18 -17.70
C ASN A 385 6.34 14.27 -16.27
N ASN A 386 5.06 14.60 -16.10
CA ASN A 386 4.45 14.66 -14.77
C ASN A 386 4.39 13.26 -14.12
N LEU A 387 4.04 12.22 -14.89
CA LEU A 387 4.12 10.84 -14.41
C LEU A 387 5.55 10.46 -13.97
N ILE A 388 6.57 10.84 -14.75
CA ILE A 388 7.98 10.60 -14.40
C ILE A 388 8.33 11.29 -13.08
N ASN A 389 7.95 12.56 -12.91
CA ASN A 389 8.19 13.29 -11.66
C ASN A 389 7.51 12.62 -10.46
N LEU A 390 6.27 12.15 -10.62
CA LEU A 390 5.55 11.47 -9.55
C LEU A 390 6.19 10.11 -9.19
N LEU A 391 6.71 9.38 -10.17
CA LEU A 391 7.45 8.13 -9.94
C LEU A 391 8.82 8.39 -9.29
N ILE A 392 9.52 9.45 -9.68
CA ILE A 392 10.76 9.88 -9.00
C ILE A 392 10.45 10.25 -7.54
N GLN A 393 9.38 11.01 -7.29
CA GLN A 393 8.97 11.38 -5.95
C GLN A 393 8.64 10.14 -5.08
N ASN A 394 7.94 9.16 -5.65
CA ASN A 394 7.67 7.88 -5.00
C ASN A 394 8.96 7.11 -4.67
N GLY A 395 9.96 7.17 -5.56
CA GLY A 395 11.29 6.61 -5.31
C GLY A 395 12.08 7.33 -4.22
N ILE A 396 12.01 8.66 -4.15
CA ILE A 396 12.63 9.47 -3.08
C ILE A 396 12.03 9.10 -1.71
N ASP A 397 10.70 8.98 -1.62
CA ASP A 397 10.04 8.56 -0.38
C ASP A 397 10.44 7.13 0.01
N THR A 398 10.50 6.23 -0.98
CA THR A 398 10.92 4.85 -0.76
C THR A 398 12.38 4.76 -0.32
N TYR A 399 13.27 5.60 -0.85
CA TYR A 399 14.66 5.68 -0.40
C TYR A 399 14.75 6.12 1.07
N GLY A 400 13.99 7.14 1.46
CA GLY A 400 13.88 7.55 2.86
C GLY A 400 13.31 6.45 3.76
N LEU A 401 12.37 5.65 3.27
CA LEU A 401 11.84 4.51 4.00
C LEU A 401 12.89 3.41 4.21
N VAL A 402 13.51 2.91 3.13
CA VAL A 402 14.39 1.73 3.19
C VAL A 402 15.71 2.01 3.92
N THR A 403 16.15 3.26 3.97
CA THR A 403 17.31 3.68 4.80
C THR A 403 17.00 3.69 6.30
N ASN A 404 15.73 3.87 6.68
CA ASN A 404 15.32 4.03 8.07
C ASN A 404 14.80 2.74 8.71
N GLY A 405 14.23 1.80 7.94
CA GLY A 405 13.78 0.52 8.48
C GLY A 405 13.12 -0.40 7.46
N TRP A 406 12.36 -1.38 7.97
CA TRP A 406 11.63 -2.36 7.17
C TRP A 406 10.23 -1.88 6.81
N GLY A 407 10.02 -1.51 5.54
CA GLY A 407 8.76 -1.05 5.00
C GLY A 407 7.73 -2.14 4.67
N SER A 408 6.63 -1.73 4.02
CA SER A 408 5.51 -2.61 3.70
C SER A 408 5.85 -3.66 2.65
N SER A 409 4.97 -4.66 2.51
CA SER A 409 5.04 -5.67 1.45
C SER A 409 4.90 -5.10 0.03
N ALA A 410 4.54 -3.82 -0.10
CA ALA A 410 4.34 -3.13 -1.37
C ALA A 410 5.55 -2.31 -1.81
N VAL A 411 6.60 -2.28 -0.98
CA VAL A 411 7.88 -1.66 -1.33
C VAL A 411 8.58 -2.52 -2.38
N SER A 412 8.99 -1.89 -3.48
CA SER A 412 9.72 -2.52 -4.58
C SER A 412 11.10 -1.87 -4.75
N LYS A 413 12.11 -2.69 -5.10
CA LYS A 413 13.44 -2.16 -5.41
C LYS A 413 13.42 -1.14 -6.55
N ASN A 414 12.52 -1.33 -7.51
CA ASN A 414 12.41 -0.49 -8.70
C ASN A 414 12.01 0.95 -8.38
N GLN A 415 11.31 1.20 -7.27
CA GLN A 415 10.95 2.55 -6.87
C GLN A 415 12.20 3.41 -6.65
N VAL A 416 13.16 2.90 -5.87
CA VAL A 416 14.43 3.59 -5.63
C VAL A 416 15.32 3.55 -6.87
N LEU A 417 15.38 2.41 -7.57
CA LEU A 417 16.23 2.28 -8.76
C LEU A 417 15.83 3.26 -9.88
N PHE A 418 14.53 3.45 -10.09
CA PHE A 418 14.03 4.41 -11.09
C PHE A 418 14.44 5.83 -10.75
N ALA A 419 14.23 6.27 -9.50
CA ALA A 419 14.63 7.61 -9.05
C ALA A 419 16.15 7.79 -9.10
N CYS A 420 16.93 6.83 -8.61
CA CYS A 420 18.38 6.94 -8.55
C CYS A 420 19.01 7.00 -9.95
N SER A 421 18.49 6.21 -10.90
CA SER A 421 19.00 6.15 -12.26
C SER A 421 18.80 7.48 -12.98
N LEU A 422 17.63 8.10 -12.81
CA LEU A 422 17.32 9.38 -13.44
C LEU A 422 17.98 10.58 -12.74
N LEU A 423 18.12 10.55 -11.41
CA LEU A 423 18.74 11.64 -10.64
C LEU A 423 20.27 11.55 -10.55
N GLY A 424 20.85 10.39 -10.83
CA GLY A 424 22.30 10.16 -10.77
C GLY A 424 22.91 10.21 -9.36
N ASP A 425 22.11 10.12 -8.30
CA ASP A 425 22.62 10.09 -6.92
C ASP A 425 23.28 8.74 -6.62
N ILE A 426 24.59 8.76 -6.39
CA ILE A 426 25.39 7.56 -6.17
C ILE A 426 25.01 6.81 -4.87
N ASN A 427 24.63 7.52 -3.82
CA ASN A 427 24.25 6.89 -2.55
C ASN A 427 22.90 6.19 -2.70
N MET A 428 21.96 6.82 -3.42
CA MET A 428 20.69 6.22 -3.76
C MET A 428 20.86 5.01 -4.68
N CYS A 429 21.78 5.08 -5.66
CA CYS A 429 22.07 3.97 -6.57
C CYS A 429 22.69 2.75 -5.88
N ASN A 430 23.50 2.97 -4.86
CA ASN A 430 24.26 1.91 -4.18
C ASN A 430 23.55 1.31 -2.97
N ILE A 431 22.32 1.74 -2.67
CA ILE A 431 21.56 1.36 -1.47
C ILE A 431 21.41 -0.16 -1.27
N TYR A 432 21.38 -0.93 -2.36
CA TYR A 432 21.27 -2.40 -2.33
C TYR A 432 22.62 -3.12 -2.40
N LEU A 433 23.69 -2.40 -2.71
CA LEU A 433 25.05 -2.92 -2.86
C LEU A 433 25.86 -2.78 -1.57
N ASP A 434 25.65 -1.71 -0.82
CA ASP A 434 26.46 -1.36 0.36
C ASP A 434 25.87 -1.82 1.70
N GLY A 435 24.70 -2.48 1.67
CA GLY A 435 23.99 -2.95 2.86
C GLY A 435 23.27 -1.85 3.65
N THR A 436 23.14 -0.63 3.10
CA THR A 436 22.44 0.49 3.75
C THR A 436 20.92 0.26 3.77
N SER A 437 20.36 -0.46 2.79
CA SER A 437 18.95 -0.86 2.83
C SER A 437 18.66 -1.73 4.06
N LYS A 438 17.65 -1.32 4.85
CA LYS A 438 17.12 -2.07 6.00
C LYS A 438 15.82 -2.80 5.70
N THR A 439 15.39 -2.78 4.44
CA THR A 439 14.19 -3.49 3.96
C THR A 439 14.59 -4.73 3.18
N SER A 440 13.82 -5.81 3.36
CA SER A 440 13.84 -7.00 2.51
C SER A 440 12.75 -6.88 1.44
N PHE A 441 13.06 -7.31 0.21
CA PHE A 441 12.19 -7.11 -0.96
C PHE A 441 11.68 -8.44 -1.48
N ARG A 442 10.38 -8.54 -1.80
CA ARG A 442 9.70 -9.71 -2.42
C ARG A 442 10.46 -10.24 -3.62
N GLU A 443 10.94 -9.34 -4.45
CA GLU A 443 11.73 -9.66 -5.62
C GLU A 443 13.00 -10.49 -5.30
N ASP A 444 13.60 -10.30 -4.11
CA ASP A 444 14.82 -11.00 -3.71
C ASP A 444 14.53 -12.34 -3.02
N TRP A 445 13.86 -12.30 -1.87
CA TRP A 445 13.62 -13.49 -1.08
C TRP A 445 12.60 -14.47 -1.68
N MET A 446 11.85 -14.10 -2.73
CA MET A 446 10.97 -15.04 -3.43
C MET A 446 11.61 -15.68 -4.66
N THR A 447 12.76 -15.22 -5.15
CA THR A 447 13.46 -15.82 -6.29
C THR A 447 14.83 -16.34 -5.85
N TYR A 448 15.22 -17.54 -6.26
CA TYR A 448 16.48 -18.15 -5.84
C TYR A 448 16.99 -19.17 -6.86
N TYR A 449 18.30 -19.38 -6.92
CA TYR A 449 18.84 -20.54 -7.65
C TYR A 449 18.68 -21.81 -6.80
N PRO A 450 18.41 -23.00 -7.39
CA PRO A 450 18.18 -24.25 -6.65
C PRO A 450 19.21 -24.53 -5.55
N GLN A 451 20.47 -24.19 -5.79
CA GLN A 451 21.59 -24.42 -4.87
C GLN A 451 21.49 -23.59 -3.59
N GLU A 452 20.74 -22.48 -3.63
CA GLU A 452 20.45 -21.59 -2.50
C GLU A 452 19.21 -22.03 -1.70
N GLY A 453 18.57 -23.12 -2.12
CA GLY A 453 17.38 -23.66 -1.48
C GLY A 453 17.62 -24.04 -0.01
N THR A 454 16.75 -23.53 0.87
CA THR A 454 16.87 -23.71 2.32
C THR A 454 16.02 -24.86 2.84
N SER A 455 15.11 -25.42 2.03
CA SER A 455 14.15 -26.42 2.48
C SER A 455 14.76 -27.74 2.93
N ASN A 456 14.27 -28.30 4.03
CA ASN A 456 14.76 -29.58 4.54
C ASN A 456 14.09 -30.79 3.85
N LEU A 457 13.11 -30.55 2.99
CA LEU A 457 12.42 -31.60 2.26
C LEU A 457 13.26 -31.97 1.02
N LEU A 458 13.65 -33.23 0.92
CA LEU A 458 14.30 -33.79 -0.26
C LEU A 458 13.23 -34.39 -1.18
N SER A 459 13.40 -34.25 -2.49
CA SER A 459 12.52 -34.89 -3.47
C SER A 459 13.00 -36.29 -3.81
N SER A 460 12.07 -37.25 -3.80
CA SER A 460 12.33 -38.61 -4.30
C SER A 460 12.00 -38.77 -5.79
N VAL A 461 11.42 -37.73 -6.40
CA VAL A 461 10.88 -37.74 -7.77
C VAL A 461 11.72 -36.87 -8.70
N VAL A 462 12.14 -35.69 -8.24
CA VAL A 462 12.97 -34.75 -9.01
C VAL A 462 14.42 -35.19 -8.92
N ALA A 463 14.99 -35.61 -10.05
CA ALA A 463 16.35 -36.12 -10.12
C ALA A 463 17.37 -35.06 -9.67
N GLY A 464 18.25 -35.43 -8.73
CA GLY A 464 19.27 -34.52 -8.18
C GLY A 464 18.80 -33.69 -6.98
N ASN A 465 17.52 -33.78 -6.60
CA ASN A 465 16.98 -33.13 -5.40
C ASN A 465 16.74 -34.11 -4.24
N ASP A 466 17.23 -35.35 -4.37
CA ASP A 466 17.31 -36.36 -3.30
C ASP A 466 18.45 -36.08 -2.31
N VAL A 467 19.29 -35.09 -2.61
CA VAL A 467 20.36 -34.54 -1.76
C VAL A 467 20.45 -33.02 -1.93
N LYS A 468 21.16 -32.33 -1.02
CA LYS A 468 21.50 -30.91 -1.14
C LYS A 468 22.94 -30.72 -1.65
N PRO A 469 23.25 -29.61 -2.35
CA PRO A 469 22.33 -28.57 -2.84
C PRO A 469 21.35 -29.12 -3.90
N PHE A 470 20.16 -28.51 -4.00
CA PHE A 470 19.22 -28.88 -5.06
C PHE A 470 19.77 -28.45 -6.42
N LYS A 471 19.39 -29.18 -7.47
CA LYS A 471 19.91 -28.94 -8.82
C LYS A 471 18.95 -28.16 -9.71
N VAL A 472 17.65 -28.45 -9.60
CA VAL A 472 16.62 -27.93 -10.52
C VAL A 472 15.26 -27.82 -9.82
N GLY A 473 14.33 -27.12 -10.45
CA GLY A 473 12.91 -27.22 -10.14
C GLY A 473 12.32 -28.52 -10.69
N TRP A 474 11.10 -28.84 -10.29
CA TRP A 474 10.41 -30.03 -10.75
C TRP A 474 10.12 -30.06 -12.26
N THR A 475 10.11 -28.88 -12.90
CA THR A 475 10.02 -28.71 -14.35
C THR A 475 11.39 -28.77 -15.07
N GLY A 476 12.49 -28.96 -14.32
CA GLY A 476 13.86 -28.95 -14.85
C GLY A 476 14.54 -27.58 -14.83
N GLU A 477 13.85 -26.54 -14.37
CA GLU A 477 14.30 -25.15 -14.41
C GLU A 477 15.41 -24.81 -13.41
N GLY A 478 16.32 -23.93 -13.81
CA GLY A 478 17.50 -23.53 -13.02
C GLY A 478 17.31 -22.28 -12.15
N VAL A 479 16.14 -21.64 -12.17
CA VAL A 479 15.84 -20.44 -11.39
C VAL A 479 14.44 -20.56 -10.80
N LEU A 480 14.28 -20.55 -9.47
CA LEU A 480 13.07 -20.99 -8.79
C LEU A 480 12.38 -19.87 -8.01
N TRP A 481 11.10 -20.08 -7.71
CA TRP A 481 10.30 -19.25 -6.82
C TRP A 481 10.03 -19.92 -5.47
N ARG A 482 9.90 -19.10 -4.42
CA ARG A 482 9.44 -19.47 -3.08
C ARG A 482 8.59 -18.37 -2.48
N GLN A 483 7.74 -18.71 -1.50
CA GLN A 483 6.97 -17.67 -0.81
C GLN A 483 7.84 -16.89 0.17
N ASP A 484 8.66 -17.60 0.93
CA ASP A 484 9.61 -17.08 1.91
C ASP A 484 10.81 -18.05 1.97
N PRO A 485 12.00 -17.60 2.39
CA PRO A 485 13.10 -18.49 2.74
C PRO A 485 12.69 -19.38 3.92
N GLY A 486 12.85 -20.69 3.77
CA GLY A 486 12.64 -21.68 4.82
C GLY A 486 11.99 -22.96 4.34
N SER A 487 12.02 -24.00 5.18
CA SER A 487 11.54 -25.34 4.83
C SER A 487 10.06 -25.46 4.53
N ALA A 488 9.25 -24.48 4.93
CA ALA A 488 7.81 -24.54 4.79
C ALA A 488 7.28 -23.79 3.54
N SER A 489 8.17 -23.07 2.83
CA SER A 489 7.79 -22.07 1.83
C SER A 489 8.47 -22.21 0.47
N GLU A 490 9.29 -23.25 0.27
CA GLU A 490 9.93 -23.59 -1.00
C GLU A 490 9.29 -24.87 -1.57
N GLN A 491 8.48 -24.72 -2.62
CA GLN A 491 7.77 -25.83 -3.26
C GLN A 491 8.40 -26.30 -4.57
N GLU A 492 9.08 -25.42 -5.30
CA GLU A 492 9.47 -25.70 -6.69
C GLU A 492 10.53 -26.79 -6.84
N HIS A 493 11.34 -27.07 -5.82
CA HIS A 493 12.30 -28.18 -5.86
C HIS A 493 11.64 -29.56 -5.65
N LEU A 494 10.36 -29.60 -5.26
CA LEU A 494 9.56 -30.81 -5.08
C LEU A 494 8.61 -31.00 -6.27
N HIS A 495 8.40 -32.25 -6.68
CA HIS A 495 7.34 -32.58 -7.62
C HIS A 495 5.96 -32.30 -6.99
N PRO A 496 4.92 -31.89 -7.75
CA PRO A 496 3.60 -31.59 -7.19
C PRO A 496 2.98 -32.71 -6.34
N SER A 497 3.29 -33.98 -6.64
CA SER A 497 2.88 -35.13 -5.81
C SER A 497 3.44 -35.11 -4.37
N GLU A 498 4.52 -34.36 -4.13
CA GLU A 498 5.19 -34.21 -2.84
C GLU A 498 4.82 -32.90 -2.12
N TRP A 499 4.05 -32.00 -2.73
CA TRP A 499 3.73 -30.68 -2.18
C TRP A 499 2.90 -30.68 -0.90
N SER A 500 2.16 -31.77 -0.64
CA SER A 500 1.46 -31.96 0.63
C SER A 500 2.43 -32.05 1.82
N ARG A 501 3.69 -32.45 1.58
CA ARG A 501 4.74 -32.57 2.60
C ARG A 501 5.14 -31.22 3.21
N LEU A 502 4.97 -30.12 2.48
CA LEU A 502 5.14 -28.78 3.05
C LEU A 502 4.17 -28.51 4.20
N GLN A 503 2.97 -29.09 4.13
CA GLN A 503 2.00 -29.01 5.21
C GLN A 503 2.28 -30.05 6.29
N THR A 504 2.50 -31.32 5.92
CA THR A 504 2.58 -32.43 6.90
C THR A 504 3.91 -32.54 7.61
N GLU A 505 5.03 -32.12 7.00
CA GLU A 505 6.38 -32.23 7.54
C GLU A 505 6.98 -30.86 7.90
N ALA A 506 6.66 -29.80 7.16
CA ALA A 506 7.21 -28.46 7.38
C ALA A 506 6.24 -27.46 8.04
N GLY A 507 4.98 -27.84 8.24
CA GLY A 507 4.01 -27.09 9.06
C GLY A 507 3.32 -25.89 8.39
N TYR A 508 3.39 -25.74 7.06
CA TYR A 508 2.72 -24.64 6.36
C TYR A 508 1.29 -24.98 5.93
N ILE A 509 0.31 -24.19 6.38
CA ILE A 509 -1.11 -24.40 6.07
C ILE A 509 -1.37 -24.07 4.58
N GLY A 510 -1.73 -25.11 3.81
CA GLY A 510 -2.10 -25.04 2.39
C GLY A 510 -1.11 -25.73 1.43
N GLY A 511 0.05 -26.17 1.94
CA GLY A 511 1.04 -26.94 1.16
C GLY A 511 1.56 -26.21 -0.09
N GLY A 512 2.21 -26.96 -0.99
CA GLY A 512 2.80 -26.39 -2.21
C GLY A 512 1.78 -25.82 -3.20
N CYS A 513 0.54 -26.33 -3.26
CA CYS A 513 -0.49 -25.78 -4.15
C CYS A 513 -0.86 -24.32 -3.79
N LYS A 514 -0.82 -23.96 -2.50
CA LYS A 514 -1.02 -22.58 -2.06
C LYS A 514 0.19 -21.70 -2.39
N HIS A 515 1.40 -22.23 -2.30
CA HIS A 515 2.60 -21.51 -2.73
C HIS A 515 2.60 -21.24 -4.23
N GLU A 516 2.16 -22.22 -5.01
CA GLU A 516 1.99 -22.08 -6.45
C GLU A 516 0.94 -21.02 -6.81
N SER A 517 -0.16 -20.90 -6.06
CA SER A 517 -1.09 -19.78 -6.30
C SER A 517 -0.47 -18.42 -5.97
N TYR A 518 0.36 -18.31 -4.93
CA TYR A 518 1.12 -17.09 -4.67
C TYR A 518 2.14 -16.79 -5.77
N ARG A 519 2.85 -17.81 -6.27
CA ARG A 519 3.77 -17.67 -7.40
C ARG A 519 3.06 -17.00 -8.58
N ASN A 520 1.88 -17.48 -8.95
CA ASN A 520 1.08 -16.92 -10.04
C ASN A 520 0.68 -15.45 -9.81
N ILE A 521 0.22 -15.13 -8.59
CA ILE A 521 -0.23 -13.79 -8.21
C ILE A 521 0.93 -12.77 -8.24
N ASN A 522 2.13 -13.17 -7.80
CA ASN A 522 3.29 -12.26 -7.74
C ASN A 522 4.01 -12.14 -9.08
N SER A 523 4.27 -13.28 -9.73
CA SER A 523 5.19 -13.34 -10.89
C SER A 523 4.67 -12.61 -12.10
N ALA A 524 3.35 -12.62 -12.34
CA ALA A 524 2.75 -11.95 -13.48
C ALA A 524 3.04 -10.43 -13.50
N ASN A 525 3.32 -9.79 -12.36
CA ASN A 525 3.55 -8.34 -12.32
C ASN A 525 5.03 -7.95 -12.43
N TRP A 526 5.97 -8.89 -12.34
CA TRP A 526 7.40 -8.61 -12.34
C TRP A 526 8.04 -8.35 -13.72
N PRO A 527 7.62 -8.99 -14.84
CA PRO A 527 8.27 -8.78 -16.14
C PRO A 527 8.34 -7.31 -16.57
N GLY A 528 7.26 -6.54 -16.39
CA GLY A 528 7.27 -5.11 -16.74
C GLY A 528 8.18 -4.27 -15.85
N ILE A 529 8.27 -4.60 -14.55
CA ILE A 529 9.19 -3.95 -13.60
C ILE A 529 10.64 -4.27 -13.97
N ALA A 530 10.96 -5.55 -14.20
CA ALA A 530 12.28 -6.00 -14.62
C ALA A 530 12.72 -5.33 -15.93
N MET A 531 11.83 -5.26 -16.93
CA MET A 531 12.13 -4.61 -18.21
C MET A 531 12.49 -3.13 -18.04
N VAL A 532 11.80 -2.40 -17.16
CA VAL A 532 12.11 -0.99 -16.87
C VAL A 532 13.47 -0.87 -16.17
N ALA A 533 13.74 -1.68 -15.15
CA ALA A 533 15.03 -1.69 -14.48
C ALA A 533 16.18 -1.98 -15.45
N LEU A 534 16.03 -2.96 -16.34
CA LEU A 534 17.01 -3.28 -17.38
C LEU A 534 17.20 -2.13 -18.38
N SER A 535 16.12 -1.44 -18.77
CA SER A 535 16.22 -0.30 -19.69
C SER A 535 17.05 0.88 -19.15
N LEU A 536 17.20 0.93 -17.82
CA LEU A 536 18.00 1.91 -17.07
C LEU A 536 19.40 1.40 -16.68
N GLY A 537 19.81 0.21 -17.15
CA GLY A 537 21.08 -0.40 -16.74
C GLY A 537 21.08 -0.78 -15.25
N GLY A 538 19.93 -1.24 -14.76
CA GLY A 538 19.68 -1.48 -13.34
C GLY A 538 20.08 -2.86 -12.82
N ARG A 539 20.51 -3.80 -13.67
CA ARG A 539 20.79 -5.20 -13.25
C ARG A 539 21.79 -5.26 -12.09
N GLU A 540 22.97 -4.67 -12.27
CA GLU A 540 24.01 -4.61 -11.23
C GLU A 540 23.49 -3.91 -9.97
N LYS A 541 22.86 -2.73 -10.11
CA LYS A 541 22.34 -1.95 -8.98
C LYS A 541 21.23 -2.67 -8.20
N TRP A 542 20.51 -3.59 -8.85
CA TRP A 542 19.50 -4.41 -8.21
C TRP A 542 20.10 -5.43 -7.25
N ASN A 543 21.33 -5.89 -7.51
CA ASN A 543 22.07 -6.85 -6.69
C ASN A 543 21.30 -8.16 -6.43
N HIS A 544 20.59 -8.67 -7.45
CA HIS A 544 19.89 -9.96 -7.39
C HIS A 544 19.55 -10.47 -8.79
N ASP A 545 20.55 -11.01 -9.49
CA ASP A 545 20.46 -11.48 -10.88
C ASP A 545 19.32 -12.48 -11.11
N VAL A 546 19.08 -13.32 -10.10
CA VAL A 546 18.03 -14.35 -10.09
C VAL A 546 16.66 -13.77 -10.41
N TYR A 547 16.37 -12.54 -9.98
CA TYR A 547 15.11 -11.88 -10.28
C TYR A 547 14.89 -11.73 -11.79
N PHE A 548 15.91 -11.28 -12.51
CA PHE A 548 15.82 -11.07 -13.96
C PHE A 548 15.71 -12.39 -14.71
N ASP A 549 16.55 -13.37 -14.36
CA ASP A 549 16.50 -14.70 -14.94
C ASP A 549 15.12 -15.36 -14.70
N TYR A 550 14.56 -15.19 -13.49
CA TYR A 550 13.22 -15.66 -13.14
C TYR A 550 12.13 -14.99 -13.99
N THR A 551 12.20 -13.67 -14.19
CA THR A 551 11.21 -12.98 -15.03
C THR A 551 11.28 -13.41 -16.50
N ASP A 552 12.47 -13.69 -17.01
CA ASP A 552 12.66 -14.25 -18.35
C ASP A 552 12.07 -15.66 -18.42
N ARG A 553 12.40 -16.54 -17.46
CA ARG A 553 11.80 -17.89 -17.33
C ARG A 553 10.27 -17.80 -17.30
N TRP A 554 9.68 -16.95 -16.47
CA TRP A 554 8.23 -16.79 -16.34
C TRP A 554 7.54 -16.47 -17.68
N MET A 555 8.22 -15.68 -18.52
CA MET A 555 7.70 -15.29 -19.83
C MET A 555 7.95 -16.33 -20.93
N LEU A 556 8.79 -17.35 -20.66
CA LEU A 556 9.06 -18.47 -21.55
C LEU A 556 8.26 -19.72 -21.18
N GLU A 557 8.13 -20.01 -19.89
CA GLU A 557 7.57 -21.28 -19.40
C GLU A 557 6.09 -21.44 -19.76
N ASN A 558 5.74 -22.56 -20.39
CA ASN A 558 4.36 -22.89 -20.74
C ASN A 558 3.78 -23.92 -19.77
N PHE A 559 3.65 -23.52 -18.52
CA PHE A 559 3.34 -24.44 -17.42
C PHE A 559 2.01 -25.20 -17.60
N PHE A 560 0.95 -24.54 -18.09
CA PHE A 560 -0.33 -25.20 -18.36
C PHE A 560 -0.43 -25.88 -19.72
N GLY A 561 0.53 -25.65 -20.62
CA GLY A 561 0.66 -26.49 -21.81
C GLY A 561 1.31 -27.83 -21.47
N GLU A 562 2.46 -27.77 -20.81
CA GLU A 562 3.36 -28.92 -20.63
C GLU A 562 3.07 -29.72 -19.36
N HIS A 563 2.53 -29.08 -18.31
CA HIS A 563 2.35 -29.69 -16.99
C HIS A 563 0.93 -29.54 -16.41
N SER A 564 -0.08 -29.29 -17.26
CA SER A 564 -1.46 -29.12 -16.78
C SER A 564 -2.07 -30.39 -16.18
N ALA A 565 -1.62 -31.57 -16.59
CA ALA A 565 -2.13 -32.84 -16.07
C ALA A 565 -1.74 -33.01 -14.59
N GLU A 566 -0.48 -32.75 -14.26
CA GLU A 566 0.07 -32.80 -12.90
C GLU A 566 -0.62 -31.77 -12.00
N MET A 567 -0.78 -30.53 -12.49
CA MET A 567 -1.45 -29.47 -11.73
C MET A 567 -2.92 -29.75 -11.45
N LEU A 568 -3.63 -30.33 -12.42
CA LEU A 568 -5.01 -30.77 -12.24
C LEU A 568 -5.08 -31.94 -11.26
N GLU A 569 -4.18 -32.91 -11.37
CA GLU A 569 -4.14 -34.09 -10.50
C GLU A 569 -3.88 -33.73 -9.03
N TYR A 570 -2.88 -32.89 -8.77
CA TYR A 570 -2.40 -32.66 -7.40
C TYR A 570 -2.95 -31.41 -6.73
N CYS A 571 -3.32 -30.38 -7.51
CA CYS A 571 -3.80 -29.11 -6.98
C CYS A 571 -5.23 -28.76 -7.37
N ASN A 572 -5.89 -29.59 -8.19
CA ASN A 572 -7.21 -29.30 -8.75
C ASN A 572 -7.28 -27.89 -9.36
N SER A 573 -6.17 -27.45 -9.96
CA SER A 573 -6.02 -26.14 -10.60
C SER A 573 -5.71 -26.33 -12.07
N THR A 574 -6.46 -25.64 -12.93
CA THR A 574 -6.26 -25.66 -14.39
C THR A 574 -5.67 -24.36 -14.92
N GLY A 575 -5.23 -23.41 -14.08
CA GLY A 575 -4.89 -22.10 -14.61
C GLY A 575 -4.19 -21.09 -13.70
N GLY A 576 -3.59 -20.14 -14.40
CA GLY A 576 -2.72 -19.04 -14.00
C GLY A 576 -2.21 -18.37 -15.29
N THR A 577 -1.79 -17.11 -15.25
CA THR A 577 -1.42 -16.35 -16.45
C THR A 577 0.07 -16.47 -16.73
N TYR A 578 0.52 -17.68 -17.07
CA TYR A 578 1.88 -17.90 -17.57
C TYR A 578 2.12 -17.21 -18.90
N GLN A 579 3.38 -16.93 -19.24
CA GLN A 579 3.74 -16.19 -20.46
C GLN A 579 3.02 -14.84 -20.55
N SER A 580 2.74 -14.23 -19.39
CA SER A 580 2.02 -12.97 -19.30
C SER A 580 2.61 -12.09 -18.22
N ALA A 581 2.66 -10.79 -18.52
CA ALA A 581 3.04 -9.74 -17.60
C ALA A 581 1.80 -9.11 -16.92
N GLY A 582 0.74 -9.90 -16.71
CA GLY A 582 -0.46 -9.52 -15.94
C GLY A 582 -1.42 -8.55 -16.64
N SER A 583 -1.02 -7.92 -17.74
CA SER A 583 -1.88 -7.09 -18.60
C SER A 583 -1.48 -7.29 -20.07
N ALA A 584 -2.43 -7.11 -21.00
CA ALA A 584 -2.13 -7.19 -22.44
C ALA A 584 -1.05 -6.18 -22.84
N PHE A 585 -1.11 -4.97 -22.28
CA PHE A 585 -0.11 -3.93 -22.47
C PHE A 585 1.30 -4.41 -22.08
N ALA A 586 1.47 -4.85 -20.83
CA ALA A 586 2.79 -5.25 -20.34
C ALA A 586 3.33 -6.47 -21.09
N THR A 587 2.47 -7.42 -21.47
CA THR A 587 2.86 -8.59 -22.26
C THR A 587 3.33 -8.19 -23.67
N GLU A 588 2.61 -7.28 -24.34
CA GLU A 588 3.03 -6.76 -25.64
C GLU A 588 4.35 -5.99 -25.55
N MET A 589 4.50 -5.16 -24.52
CA MET A 589 5.74 -4.42 -24.26
C MET A 589 6.93 -5.36 -24.09
N TRP A 590 6.76 -6.42 -23.30
CA TRP A 590 7.77 -7.46 -23.12
C TRP A 590 8.19 -8.08 -24.45
N HIS A 591 7.23 -8.60 -25.23
CA HIS A 591 7.53 -9.24 -26.50
C HIS A 591 8.15 -8.30 -27.54
N ALA A 592 7.75 -7.03 -27.55
CA ALA A 592 8.27 -6.04 -28.48
C ALA A 592 9.68 -5.57 -28.13
N TYR A 593 10.02 -5.44 -26.84
CA TYR A 593 11.17 -4.64 -26.42
C TYR A 593 12.14 -5.31 -25.44
N ARG A 594 11.79 -6.39 -24.73
CA ARG A 594 12.67 -6.99 -23.70
C ARG A 594 14.08 -7.32 -24.23
N LYS A 595 14.19 -7.82 -25.46
CA LYS A 595 15.47 -8.18 -26.10
C LYS A 595 16.38 -6.98 -26.40
N ASN A 596 15.86 -5.77 -26.36
CA ASN A 596 16.64 -4.54 -26.55
C ASN A 596 17.37 -4.11 -25.27
N PHE A 597 17.01 -4.68 -24.12
CA PHE A 597 17.53 -4.31 -22.80
C PHE A 597 18.47 -5.37 -22.24
N GLY A 598 19.29 -5.94 -23.13
CA GLY A 598 20.32 -6.92 -22.80
C GLY A 598 19.92 -8.37 -23.09
N CYS A 599 20.72 -9.29 -22.57
CA CYS A 599 20.53 -10.73 -22.75
C CYS A 599 19.23 -11.23 -22.13
N VAL A 600 18.71 -12.33 -22.66
CA VAL A 600 17.53 -13.03 -22.14
C VAL A 600 17.98 -14.39 -21.63
N TYR A 601 17.67 -14.71 -20.38
CA TYR A 601 17.82 -16.08 -19.87
C TYR A 601 16.86 -16.99 -20.63
N THR A 602 17.36 -18.08 -21.20
CA THR A 602 16.56 -18.97 -22.04
C THR A 602 16.36 -20.36 -21.48
N ASP A 603 17.36 -20.89 -20.76
CA ASP A 603 17.34 -22.28 -20.29
C ASP A 603 18.45 -22.52 -19.25
N PHE A 604 18.43 -23.70 -18.64
CA PHE A 604 19.45 -24.19 -17.73
C PHE A 604 19.87 -25.63 -18.06
N ASP A 605 21.16 -25.83 -18.32
CA ASP A 605 21.73 -27.16 -18.49
C ASP A 605 22.01 -27.80 -17.12
N SER A 606 21.06 -28.62 -16.67
CA SER A 606 21.17 -29.37 -15.41
C SER A 606 22.30 -30.41 -15.35
N ILE A 607 22.88 -30.81 -16.49
CA ILE A 607 24.02 -31.74 -16.54
C ILE A 607 25.31 -30.99 -16.22
N THR A 608 25.48 -29.81 -16.83
CA THR A 608 26.69 -28.99 -16.66
C THR A 608 26.55 -27.90 -15.60
N ASP A 609 25.37 -27.75 -14.99
CA ASP A 609 25.04 -26.71 -14.01
C ASP A 609 25.26 -25.30 -14.59
N SER A 610 24.77 -25.08 -15.81
CA SER A 610 25.05 -23.86 -16.58
C SER A 610 23.80 -23.10 -16.99
N ARG A 611 23.81 -21.79 -16.75
CA ARG A 611 22.79 -20.85 -17.25
C ARG A 611 23.03 -20.58 -18.74
N ILE A 612 21.97 -20.57 -19.52
CA ILE A 612 22.00 -20.34 -20.96
C ILE A 612 21.28 -19.03 -21.28
N TYR A 613 21.95 -18.17 -22.05
CA TYR A 613 21.44 -16.86 -22.45
C TYR A 613 21.41 -16.70 -23.96
N GLU A 614 20.44 -15.93 -24.45
CA GLU A 614 20.40 -15.40 -25.81
C GLU A 614 20.69 -13.90 -25.80
N CYS A 615 21.69 -13.48 -26.58
CA CYS A 615 22.06 -12.07 -26.72
C CYS A 615 22.29 -11.75 -28.20
N ALA A 616 21.47 -10.87 -28.76
CA ALA A 616 21.53 -10.45 -30.15
C ALA A 616 21.53 -11.63 -31.15
N GLY A 617 20.69 -12.65 -30.90
CA GLY A 617 20.55 -13.83 -31.76
C GLY A 617 21.63 -14.91 -31.61
N LEU A 618 22.55 -14.76 -30.65
CA LEU A 618 23.53 -15.79 -30.30
C LEU A 618 23.21 -16.37 -28.92
N THR A 619 23.15 -17.69 -28.84
CA THR A 619 22.99 -18.43 -27.58
C THR A 619 24.34 -18.90 -27.07
N PHE A 620 24.60 -18.75 -25.78
CA PHE A 620 25.79 -19.26 -25.12
C PHE A 620 25.51 -19.77 -23.71
N SER A 621 26.41 -20.62 -23.22
CA SER A 621 26.42 -21.19 -21.88
C SER A 621 27.40 -20.42 -21.01
N CYS A 622 27.05 -20.12 -19.75
CA CYS A 622 27.99 -19.45 -18.85
C CYS A 622 29.26 -20.27 -18.57
N ASN A 623 29.21 -21.60 -18.68
CA ASN A 623 30.40 -22.45 -18.60
C ASN A 623 31.40 -22.26 -19.75
N ASP A 624 30.97 -21.67 -20.87
CA ASP A 624 31.85 -21.34 -22.00
C ASP A 624 32.55 -19.98 -21.82
N ILE A 625 32.18 -19.21 -20.79
CA ILE A 625 32.71 -17.86 -20.54
C ILE A 625 33.63 -17.93 -19.30
N SER A 626 34.94 -17.88 -19.53
CA SER A 626 35.96 -17.92 -18.48
C SER A 626 36.61 -16.56 -18.23
N ASP A 627 36.57 -15.68 -19.22
CA ASP A 627 36.96 -14.28 -19.12
C ASP A 627 36.06 -13.37 -19.96
N CYS A 628 36.12 -12.05 -19.73
CA CYS A 628 35.29 -11.08 -20.44
C CYS A 628 35.44 -11.11 -21.98
N SER A 629 36.56 -11.63 -22.51
CA SER A 629 36.79 -11.74 -23.95
C SER A 629 36.14 -12.97 -24.59
N ASP A 630 35.67 -13.93 -23.78
CA ASP A 630 34.92 -15.09 -24.24
C ASP A 630 33.45 -14.76 -24.59
N TYR A 631 32.95 -13.59 -24.18
CA TYR A 631 31.59 -13.17 -24.51
C TYR A 631 31.38 -13.07 -26.03
N PRO A 632 30.28 -13.62 -26.56
CA PRO A 632 30.09 -13.75 -28.01
C PRO A 632 29.84 -12.42 -28.73
N ASN A 633 29.48 -11.36 -28.00
CA ASN A 633 29.29 -10.02 -28.52
C ASN A 633 29.34 -8.96 -27.41
N GLN A 634 29.40 -7.70 -27.82
CA GLN A 634 29.47 -6.54 -26.93
C GLN A 634 28.26 -6.43 -25.99
N MET A 635 27.06 -6.80 -26.45
CA MET A 635 25.85 -6.76 -25.61
C MET A 635 25.96 -7.78 -24.47
N ALA A 636 26.48 -8.97 -24.73
CA ALA A 636 26.70 -9.98 -23.70
C ALA A 636 27.75 -9.53 -22.67
N LEU A 637 28.81 -8.88 -23.14
CA LEU A 637 29.84 -8.29 -22.27
C LEU A 637 29.28 -7.16 -21.39
N GLU A 638 28.49 -6.25 -21.96
CA GLU A 638 27.89 -5.13 -21.22
C GLU A 638 26.80 -5.59 -20.25
N TYR A 639 26.10 -6.67 -20.58
CA TYR A 639 25.07 -7.25 -19.72
C TYR A 639 25.66 -8.10 -18.59
N ASP A 640 26.83 -8.70 -18.81
CA ASP A 640 27.54 -9.58 -17.88
C ASP A 640 26.64 -10.66 -17.26
N ALA A 641 25.96 -11.44 -18.12
CA ALA A 641 24.98 -12.44 -17.71
C ALA A 641 25.56 -13.53 -16.78
N CYS A 642 26.89 -13.70 -16.80
CA CYS A 642 27.57 -14.74 -16.04
C CYS A 642 28.28 -14.21 -14.79
N SER A 643 28.21 -12.89 -14.55
CA SER A 643 28.72 -12.21 -13.36
C SER A 643 30.23 -12.41 -13.17
N LEU A 644 31.03 -12.12 -14.21
CA LEU A 644 32.48 -12.37 -14.26
C LEU A 644 33.37 -11.25 -13.68
#